data_AF-A0A8H3ED46-F1
#
_entry.id   AF-A0A8H3ED46-F1
#
_cell.length_a   1.000
_cell.length_b   1.000
_cell.length_c   1.000
_cell.angle_alpha   90.00
_cell.angle_beta   90.00
_cell.angle_gamma   90.00
#
_symmetry.space_group_name_H-M   'P 1'
#
loop_
_entity.id
_entity.type
_entity.pdbx_description
1 polymer ?
#
loop_
_entity_poly.entity_id
_entity_poly.type
_entity_poly.pdbx_seq_one_letter_code
_entity_poly.pdbx_strand_id
1 'polypeptide(L)'
;MPFGINNPFPTSVASECKKAGKVLASFVDPRQSFGPDKVIPPQILANAKGLAIITVLKAGFLGSGRFGSGIVIARLSDGTWSAPSAIATGGGGFGGQIGFELTDFVFILNDAAAVRTFSQKGSLTLGGNVSIAAGPVGRNAEAAGAASLKGVAGVFSYSKTKGLFAGVSLEGSVLIERRDANEKLYNSRITARQLLEGGVRPPPAAEPLMRVLNSRVFAGVSPSSSDAMYNDIPIYDDSHDNVVWQGGSGRGYNEGVRTNRTGSMGNDYEYNDAPKRASTWNDDVYDRPPNSGGRSRTNTVGEDYSYSDSPKPGRPTAPKPKFTPKPMAGAVGKDQAIALFTFDADQPGDLAFKKGEIITITKRTENASDWWTGTIGNRTGIFPRKTEVPVASSYTKSETSGTNDDAAERTTTLIVDQSQPLPQPVPGGDVDRKAVAFDHSIVGKMTPTMKRFTLDGKVAVVTGGARGLGWNMSQALAEAGAKAIALLDVKQSLGDAAAAELHRTTGIPVQFYKADVRDERAIANVVAKITTDLGSVEIVINSAGVVDSNIKAETYDAAMFRTLLDINLTGSFLVSQACGRHMITARTGGSIIFLSSIAGSRVLHPQQQCAYNASKAAVAQLARSLAAEWAPHSIRVNTIAPGYMDTALNREALLEGQKKHWSAMTPMGRLGRPNELNGFAVFLASDASEFVTGAEILADGGYAVY
;
A
#
# COMPACT_ATOMS: atom_id res chain seq x y z
N MET A 1 24.33 -4.03 -6.83
CA MET A 1 23.03 -3.70 -7.44
C MET A 1 22.04 -4.80 -7.05
N PRO A 2 20.77 -4.49 -6.74
CA PRO A 2 19.79 -5.53 -6.43
C PRO A 2 19.56 -6.40 -7.68
N PHE A 3 19.36 -7.70 -7.45
CA PHE A 3 19.33 -8.76 -8.46
C PHE A 3 18.32 -8.49 -9.60
N GLY A 4 18.75 -8.72 -10.85
CA GLY A 4 17.89 -8.73 -12.06
C GLY A 4 17.66 -7.39 -12.80
N ILE A 5 18.41 -6.31 -12.51
CA ILE A 5 18.27 -5.01 -13.20
C ILE A 5 19.27 -4.89 -14.37
N ASN A 6 18.77 -4.64 -15.58
CA ASN A 6 19.61 -4.41 -16.76
C ASN A 6 20.28 -3.03 -16.70
N ASN A 7 21.56 -2.94 -17.10
CA ASN A 7 22.29 -1.67 -17.09
C ASN A 7 21.76 -0.70 -18.17
N PRO A 8 21.20 0.48 -17.81
CA PRO A 8 20.69 1.45 -18.77
C PRO A 8 21.81 2.30 -19.40
N PHE A 9 23.02 2.24 -18.87
CA PHE A 9 24.13 3.05 -19.35
C PHE A 9 24.81 2.41 -20.57
N PRO A 10 25.26 3.23 -21.55
CA PRO A 10 25.95 2.74 -22.74
C PRO A 10 27.18 1.88 -22.42
N THR A 11 27.18 0.62 -22.86
CA THR A 11 28.31 -0.33 -22.69
C THR A 11 28.88 -0.78 -24.04
N SER A 12 29.84 -1.72 -24.06
CA SER A 12 30.35 -2.28 -25.33
C SER A 12 29.22 -2.94 -26.13
N VAL A 13 29.32 -3.00 -27.47
CA VAL A 13 28.30 -3.65 -28.30
C VAL A 13 28.10 -5.12 -27.91
N ALA A 14 29.16 -5.81 -27.46
CA ALA A 14 29.08 -7.18 -26.94
C ALA A 14 28.19 -7.28 -25.68
N SER A 15 28.39 -6.35 -24.73
CA SER A 15 27.58 -6.25 -23.51
C SER A 15 26.13 -5.90 -23.82
N GLU A 16 25.91 -5.00 -24.77
CA GLU A 16 24.55 -4.64 -25.23
C GLU A 16 23.87 -5.82 -25.94
N CYS A 17 24.59 -6.65 -26.71
CA CYS A 17 24.04 -7.87 -27.32
C CYS A 17 23.63 -8.90 -26.27
N LYS A 18 24.44 -9.10 -25.22
CA LYS A 18 24.08 -9.98 -24.09
C LYS A 18 22.84 -9.46 -23.36
N LYS A 19 22.80 -8.16 -23.05
CA LYS A 19 21.65 -7.51 -22.40
C LYS A 19 20.39 -7.65 -23.25
N ALA A 20 20.46 -7.34 -24.53
CA ALA A 20 19.33 -7.42 -25.45
C ALA A 20 18.83 -8.85 -25.66
N GLY A 21 19.73 -9.83 -25.72
CA GLY A 21 19.36 -11.25 -25.76
C GLY A 21 18.56 -11.68 -24.52
N LYS A 22 19.00 -11.25 -23.33
CA LYS A 22 18.28 -11.49 -22.06
C LYS A 22 16.91 -10.81 -22.03
N VAL A 23 16.85 -9.54 -22.41
CA VAL A 23 15.60 -8.78 -22.50
C VAL A 23 14.64 -9.49 -23.45
N LEU A 24 15.08 -9.77 -24.69
CA LEU A 24 14.26 -10.39 -25.72
C LEU A 24 13.75 -11.77 -25.31
N ALA A 25 14.61 -12.63 -24.73
CA ALA A 25 14.20 -13.94 -24.20
C ALA A 25 13.04 -13.81 -23.20
N SER A 26 13.09 -12.80 -22.32
CA SER A 26 12.00 -12.54 -21.38
C SER A 26 10.68 -12.13 -22.05
N PHE A 27 10.71 -11.54 -23.25
CA PHE A 27 9.50 -11.12 -23.98
C PHE A 27 8.95 -12.19 -24.92
N VAL A 28 9.70 -13.26 -25.19
CA VAL A 28 9.31 -14.30 -26.15
C VAL A 28 9.05 -15.67 -25.51
N ASP A 29 9.66 -15.99 -24.36
CA ASP A 29 9.45 -17.27 -23.67
C ASP A 29 8.47 -17.11 -22.49
N PRO A 30 7.29 -17.77 -22.52
CA PRO A 30 6.34 -17.75 -21.41
C PRO A 30 6.93 -18.22 -20.07
N ARG A 31 7.89 -19.15 -20.10
CA ARG A 31 8.55 -19.70 -18.89
C ARG A 31 9.47 -18.68 -18.22
N GLN A 32 9.94 -17.69 -18.98
CA GLN A 32 10.77 -16.58 -18.51
C GLN A 32 9.94 -15.28 -18.35
N SER A 33 8.62 -15.38 -18.52
CA SER A 33 7.67 -14.27 -18.44
C SER A 33 6.83 -14.36 -17.16
N PHE A 34 6.60 -13.24 -16.47
CA PHE A 34 5.72 -13.17 -15.28
C PHE A 34 4.23 -13.15 -15.68
N GLY A 35 3.76 -14.21 -16.35
CA GLY A 35 2.36 -14.43 -16.76
C GLY A 35 2.17 -14.56 -18.28
N PRO A 36 1.15 -15.33 -18.75
CA PRO A 36 0.95 -15.67 -20.16
C PRO A 36 0.55 -14.48 -21.07
N ASP A 37 -0.05 -13.42 -20.52
CA ASP A 37 -0.50 -12.23 -21.29
C ASP A 37 0.63 -11.21 -21.57
N LYS A 38 1.90 -11.59 -21.35
CA LYS A 38 3.07 -10.70 -21.39
C LYS A 38 4.12 -11.09 -22.46
N VAL A 39 3.78 -12.01 -23.35
CA VAL A 39 4.64 -12.54 -24.41
C VAL A 39 4.28 -11.92 -25.75
N ILE A 40 5.28 -11.58 -26.58
CA ILE A 40 5.05 -11.06 -27.93
C ILE A 40 4.57 -12.22 -28.83
N PRO A 41 3.40 -12.10 -29.49
CA PRO A 41 2.88 -13.15 -30.35
C PRO A 41 3.90 -13.57 -31.43
N PRO A 42 4.14 -14.89 -31.64
CA PRO A 42 5.07 -15.37 -32.66
C PRO A 42 4.78 -14.85 -34.07
N GLN A 43 3.50 -14.60 -34.39
CA GLN A 43 3.08 -14.03 -35.68
C GLN A 43 3.59 -12.60 -35.89
N ILE A 44 3.73 -11.82 -34.82
CA ILE A 44 4.29 -10.45 -34.88
C ILE A 44 5.81 -10.54 -35.05
N LEU A 45 6.47 -11.45 -34.34
CA LEU A 45 7.91 -11.67 -34.44
C LEU A 45 8.34 -12.18 -35.82
N ALA A 46 7.59 -13.12 -36.40
CA ALA A 46 7.88 -13.69 -37.71
C ALA A 46 7.78 -12.66 -38.86
N ASN A 47 6.88 -11.69 -38.71
CA ASN A 47 6.65 -10.64 -39.70
C ASN A 47 7.53 -9.39 -39.50
N ALA A 48 8.28 -9.31 -38.40
CA ALA A 48 9.15 -8.17 -38.11
C ALA A 48 10.24 -8.00 -39.19
N LYS A 49 10.43 -6.76 -39.65
CA LYS A 49 11.52 -6.35 -40.56
C LYS A 49 12.73 -5.83 -39.80
N GLY A 50 12.60 -5.57 -38.51
CA GLY A 50 13.68 -5.24 -37.60
C GLY A 50 13.18 -5.14 -36.16
N LEU A 51 14.12 -5.06 -35.23
CA LEU A 51 13.85 -4.87 -33.81
C LEU A 51 14.75 -3.77 -33.26
N ALA A 52 14.24 -2.93 -32.37
CA ALA A 52 15.06 -2.12 -31.48
C ALA A 52 14.80 -2.52 -30.03
N ILE A 53 15.85 -2.91 -29.32
CA ILE A 53 15.79 -3.41 -27.94
C ILE A 53 16.57 -2.44 -27.07
N ILE A 54 15.91 -1.74 -26.17
CA ILE A 54 16.49 -0.60 -25.43
C ILE A 54 16.09 -0.68 -23.96
N THR A 55 17.07 -0.55 -23.06
CA THR A 55 16.82 -0.34 -21.63
C THR A 55 16.91 1.15 -21.35
N VAL A 56 15.82 1.73 -20.84
CA VAL A 56 15.68 3.18 -20.60
C VAL A 56 15.50 3.43 -19.12
N LEU A 57 16.34 4.31 -18.59
CA LEU A 57 16.17 4.89 -17.28
C LEU A 57 15.41 6.21 -17.40
N LYS A 58 14.35 6.34 -16.62
CA LYS A 58 13.58 7.57 -16.46
C LYS A 58 13.63 8.00 -15.00
N ALA A 59 13.94 9.26 -14.78
CA ALA A 59 13.85 9.91 -13.48
C ALA A 59 13.16 11.26 -13.65
N GLY A 60 12.31 11.67 -12.71
CA GLY A 60 11.65 12.98 -12.81
C GLY A 60 11.14 13.54 -11.49
N PHE A 61 11.21 14.86 -11.38
CA PHE A 61 10.57 15.72 -10.37
C PHE A 61 10.23 17.05 -11.04
N LEU A 62 8.96 17.33 -11.34
CA LEU A 62 8.46 18.51 -12.10
C LEU A 62 8.91 18.61 -13.59
N GLY A 63 9.96 17.88 -13.97
CA GLY A 63 10.36 17.53 -15.33
C GLY A 63 10.99 16.13 -15.33
N SER A 64 11.00 15.45 -16.47
CA SER A 64 11.56 14.10 -16.62
C SER A 64 12.83 14.12 -17.46
N GLY A 65 13.81 13.31 -17.08
CA GLY A 65 14.99 12.98 -17.88
C GLY A 65 14.96 11.49 -18.23
N ARG A 66 15.22 11.17 -19.49
CA ARG A 66 15.31 9.79 -19.99
C ARG A 66 16.68 9.55 -20.61
N PHE A 67 17.32 8.46 -20.19
CA PHE A 67 18.62 8.04 -20.72
C PHE A 67 18.62 6.52 -20.85
N GLY A 68 19.04 6.01 -21.99
CA GLY A 68 19.06 4.56 -22.21
C GLY A 68 20.04 4.14 -23.30
N SER A 69 20.34 2.86 -23.31
CA SER A 69 21.16 2.23 -24.34
C SER A 69 20.57 0.89 -24.76
N GLY A 70 20.88 0.52 -26.00
CA GLY A 70 20.42 -0.71 -26.56
C GLY A 70 21.01 -0.98 -27.93
N ILE A 71 20.31 -1.82 -28.69
CA ILE A 71 20.70 -2.21 -30.04
C ILE A 71 19.51 -2.17 -31.00
N VAL A 72 19.83 -1.96 -32.28
CA VAL A 72 18.91 -2.14 -33.40
C VAL A 72 19.45 -3.21 -34.33
N ILE A 73 18.56 -4.04 -34.87
CA ILE A 73 18.87 -5.11 -35.82
C ILE A 73 17.76 -5.20 -36.87
N ALA A 74 18.11 -5.62 -38.09
CA ALA A 74 17.20 -5.67 -39.22
C ALA A 74 17.16 -7.07 -39.81
N ARG A 75 16.01 -7.43 -40.36
CA ARG A 75 15.84 -8.64 -41.14
C ARG A 75 16.18 -8.34 -42.60
N LEU A 76 17.16 -9.07 -43.12
CA LEU A 76 17.64 -8.94 -44.50
C LEU A 76 16.65 -9.59 -45.47
N SER A 77 16.80 -9.27 -46.76
CA SER A 77 15.92 -9.80 -47.82
C SER A 77 16.02 -11.33 -47.98
N ASP A 78 17.13 -11.93 -47.56
CA ASP A 78 17.34 -13.38 -47.52
C ASP A 78 16.72 -14.06 -46.28
N GLY A 79 16.06 -13.29 -45.41
CA GLY A 79 15.42 -13.76 -44.19
C GLY A 79 16.37 -13.89 -42.99
N THR A 80 17.67 -13.69 -43.17
CA THR A 80 18.68 -13.67 -42.09
C THR A 80 18.66 -12.33 -41.34
N TRP A 81 19.32 -12.29 -40.18
CA TRP A 81 19.44 -11.07 -39.38
C TRP A 81 20.77 -10.37 -39.66
N SER A 82 20.73 -9.04 -39.75
CA SER A 82 21.89 -8.19 -39.98
C SER A 82 22.80 -8.09 -38.76
N ALA A 83 23.97 -7.47 -38.91
CA ALA A 83 24.84 -7.17 -37.78
C ALA A 83 24.17 -6.11 -36.85
N PRO A 84 24.21 -6.29 -35.51
CA PRO A 84 23.55 -5.36 -34.59
C PRO A 84 24.28 -4.01 -34.52
N SER A 85 23.55 -2.92 -34.44
CA SER A 85 24.11 -1.58 -34.23
C SER A 85 23.75 -1.06 -32.85
N ALA A 86 24.72 -0.52 -32.12
CA ALA A 86 24.47 0.10 -30.82
C ALA A 86 23.80 1.48 -30.97
N ILE A 87 22.81 1.71 -30.11
CA ILE A 87 22.03 2.94 -30.05
C ILE A 87 21.96 3.44 -28.61
N ALA A 88 21.77 4.75 -28.47
CA ALA A 88 21.46 5.41 -27.23
C ALA A 88 20.19 6.23 -27.41
N THR A 89 19.43 6.39 -26.34
CA THR A 89 18.31 7.33 -26.27
C THR A 89 18.58 8.33 -25.17
N GLY A 90 18.31 9.59 -25.46
CA GLY A 90 18.42 10.70 -24.52
C GLY A 90 17.24 11.64 -24.75
N GLY A 91 16.56 12.04 -23.69
CA GLY A 91 15.35 12.84 -23.82
C GLY A 91 14.93 13.50 -22.53
N GLY A 92 13.99 14.41 -22.66
CA GLY A 92 13.37 15.07 -21.53
C GLY A 92 11.90 15.30 -21.78
N GLY A 93 11.14 15.39 -20.70
CA GLY A 93 9.72 15.68 -20.72
C GLY A 93 9.36 16.74 -19.70
N PHE A 94 8.21 17.37 -19.91
CA PHE A 94 7.62 18.30 -18.96
C PHE A 94 6.29 17.71 -18.48
N GLY A 95 6.07 17.76 -17.17
CA GLY A 95 4.87 17.20 -16.55
C GLY A 95 5.02 16.97 -15.05
N GLY A 96 3.89 16.95 -14.34
CA GLY A 96 3.84 16.66 -12.91
C GLY A 96 4.16 15.19 -12.66
N GLN A 97 5.44 14.87 -12.54
CA GLN A 97 5.94 13.52 -12.34
C GLN A 97 6.93 13.46 -11.19
N ILE A 98 6.89 12.35 -10.44
CA ILE A 98 7.82 12.04 -9.36
C ILE A 98 8.14 10.56 -9.43
N GLY A 99 9.43 10.24 -9.53
CA GLY A 99 9.91 8.88 -9.36
C GLY A 99 11.08 8.51 -10.25
N PHE A 100 11.37 7.21 -10.23
CA PHE A 100 12.43 6.56 -11.00
C PHE A 100 11.91 5.23 -11.53
N GLU A 101 11.98 5.05 -12.84
CA GLU A 101 11.66 3.79 -13.50
C GLU A 101 12.78 3.36 -14.46
N LEU A 102 13.03 2.06 -14.51
CA LEU A 102 13.87 1.41 -15.49
C LEU A 102 12.99 0.51 -16.36
N THR A 103 12.91 0.81 -17.64
CA THR A 103 12.03 0.14 -18.58
C THR A 103 12.83 -0.52 -19.69
N ASP A 104 12.61 -1.82 -19.87
CA ASP A 104 13.08 -2.56 -21.03
C ASP A 104 12.03 -2.49 -22.14
N PHE A 105 12.39 -1.94 -23.29
CA PHE A 105 11.55 -1.82 -24.49
C PHE A 105 12.01 -2.79 -25.59
N VAL A 106 11.03 -3.39 -26.26
CA VAL A 106 11.18 -4.10 -27.54
C VAL A 106 10.26 -3.44 -28.56
N PHE A 107 10.85 -2.73 -29.51
CA PHE A 107 10.16 -2.11 -30.64
C PHE A 107 10.17 -3.05 -31.84
N ILE A 108 9.00 -3.38 -32.37
CA ILE A 108 8.82 -4.20 -33.57
C ILE A 108 8.71 -3.30 -34.79
N LEU A 109 9.72 -3.34 -35.66
CA LEU A 109 9.80 -2.53 -36.88
C LEU A 109 9.19 -3.36 -38.03
N ASN A 110 7.96 -3.04 -38.42
CA ASN A 110 7.20 -3.85 -39.38
C ASN A 110 7.47 -3.54 -40.86
N ASP A 111 8.15 -2.44 -41.16
CA ASP A 111 8.50 -2.06 -42.53
C ASP A 111 9.94 -1.52 -42.62
N ALA A 112 10.46 -1.44 -43.84
CA ALA A 112 11.81 -0.95 -44.09
C ALA A 112 11.97 0.55 -43.78
N ALA A 113 10.89 1.34 -43.77
CA ALA A 113 10.94 2.76 -43.42
C ALA A 113 11.14 2.97 -41.90
N ALA A 114 10.54 2.13 -41.06
CA ALA A 114 10.75 2.07 -39.63
C ALA A 114 12.21 1.69 -39.30
N VAL A 115 12.76 0.67 -39.97
CA VAL A 115 14.18 0.29 -39.84
C VAL A 115 15.11 1.43 -40.25
N ARG A 116 14.80 2.14 -41.33
CA ARG A 116 15.56 3.33 -41.75
C ARG A 116 15.45 4.48 -40.74
N THR A 117 14.29 4.66 -40.12
CA THR A 117 14.07 5.73 -39.13
C THR A 117 14.88 5.47 -37.86
N PHE A 118 14.87 4.23 -37.35
CA PHE A 118 15.65 3.84 -36.16
C PHE A 118 17.17 3.73 -36.40
N SER A 119 17.63 3.82 -37.65
CA SER A 119 19.05 3.77 -38.01
C SER A 119 19.64 5.10 -38.46
N GLN A 120 18.82 6.15 -38.54
CA GLN A 120 19.26 7.50 -38.84
C GLN A 120 19.62 8.27 -37.58
N LYS A 121 20.66 9.09 -37.67
CA LYS A 121 21.07 10.00 -36.60
C LYS A 121 19.97 11.05 -36.39
N GLY A 122 19.47 11.17 -35.16
CA GLY A 122 18.51 12.23 -34.79
C GLY A 122 17.04 11.85 -35.03
N SER A 123 16.72 10.56 -35.02
CA SER A 123 15.33 10.09 -34.96
C SER A 123 14.65 10.61 -33.68
N LEU A 124 13.52 11.30 -33.82
CA LEU A 124 12.73 11.79 -32.70
C LEU A 124 11.60 10.79 -32.43
N THR A 125 11.61 10.22 -31.23
CA THR A 125 10.48 9.43 -30.71
C THR A 125 9.66 10.33 -29.80
N LEU A 126 8.43 10.63 -30.23
CA LEU A 126 7.46 11.42 -29.46
C LEU A 126 6.45 10.43 -28.85
N GLY A 127 6.42 10.36 -27.52
CA GLY A 127 5.54 9.45 -26.78
C GLY A 127 4.77 10.22 -25.71
N GLY A 128 3.43 10.20 -25.80
CA GLY A 128 2.58 10.64 -24.70
C GLY A 128 2.45 9.51 -23.70
N ASN A 129 3.07 9.65 -22.52
CA ASN A 129 3.09 8.61 -21.50
C ASN A 129 2.12 8.94 -20.36
N VAL A 130 1.03 8.18 -20.30
CA VAL A 130 0.28 7.94 -19.06
C VAL A 130 0.83 6.64 -18.49
N SER A 131 1.84 6.70 -17.63
CA SER A 131 2.35 5.53 -16.90
C SER A 131 1.88 5.56 -15.45
N ILE A 132 1.20 4.48 -15.03
CA ILE A 132 0.90 4.17 -13.63
C ILE A 132 1.62 2.85 -13.35
N ALA A 133 2.84 2.92 -12.81
CA ALA A 133 3.59 1.74 -12.40
C ALA A 133 3.46 1.55 -10.87
N ALA A 134 2.67 0.56 -10.45
CA ALA A 134 2.53 0.14 -9.04
C ALA A 134 2.86 -1.36 -8.91
N GLY A 135 3.99 -1.70 -8.27
CA GLY A 135 4.47 -3.08 -8.06
C GLY A 135 5.50 -3.57 -9.11
N PRO A 136 6.22 -4.68 -8.87
CA PRO A 136 7.54 -4.96 -9.46
C PRO A 136 7.58 -5.21 -10.99
N VAL A 137 6.44 -5.29 -11.68
CA VAL A 137 6.38 -5.44 -13.14
C VAL A 137 5.11 -4.77 -13.71
N GLY A 138 5.21 -3.53 -14.20
CA GLY A 138 4.13 -2.78 -14.86
C GLY A 138 4.19 -2.85 -16.40
N ARG A 139 3.03 -2.71 -17.07
CA ARG A 139 2.86 -2.66 -18.55
C ARG A 139 2.58 -1.22 -18.98
N ASN A 140 3.35 -0.70 -19.94
CA ASN A 140 2.95 0.46 -20.74
C ASN A 140 2.59 -0.03 -22.16
N ALA A 141 1.37 0.22 -22.61
CA ALA A 141 1.02 0.13 -24.02
C ALA A 141 1.15 1.54 -24.61
N GLU A 142 2.33 1.86 -25.16
CA GLU A 142 2.60 3.15 -25.80
C GLU A 142 2.43 2.99 -27.32
N ALA A 143 1.49 3.74 -27.90
CA ALA A 143 1.50 3.98 -29.33
C ALA A 143 2.65 4.95 -29.65
N ALA A 144 3.85 4.41 -29.89
CA ALA A 144 5.03 5.21 -30.18
C ALA A 144 5.07 5.55 -31.69
N GLY A 145 5.06 6.84 -32.01
CA GLY A 145 5.39 7.33 -33.35
C GLY A 145 6.88 7.64 -33.45
N ALA A 146 7.57 7.06 -34.42
CA ALA A 146 8.93 7.50 -34.77
C ALA A 146 8.84 8.47 -35.96
N ALA A 147 9.25 9.72 -35.74
CA ALA A 147 9.27 10.76 -36.75
C ALA A 147 10.73 11.05 -37.15
N SER A 148 11.02 10.95 -38.45
CA SER A 148 12.24 11.51 -39.05
C SER A 148 11.89 12.73 -39.89
N LEU A 149 12.88 13.55 -40.23
CA LEU A 149 12.76 14.66 -41.21
C LEU A 149 12.22 14.21 -42.59
N LYS A 150 11.98 12.90 -42.83
CA LYS A 150 11.49 12.31 -44.07
C LYS A 150 10.23 11.43 -43.92
N GLY A 151 9.56 11.37 -42.77
CA GLY A 151 8.27 10.66 -42.61
C GLY A 151 7.99 10.08 -41.21
N VAL A 152 6.74 9.64 -41.00
CA VAL A 152 6.23 8.96 -39.79
C VAL A 152 6.09 7.47 -40.06
N ALA A 153 6.70 6.61 -39.23
CA ALA A 153 6.55 5.16 -39.29
C ALA A 153 5.85 4.64 -38.04
N GLY A 154 4.79 3.84 -38.22
CA GLY A 154 4.09 3.17 -37.13
C GLY A 154 4.90 1.99 -36.61
N VAL A 155 5.15 1.95 -35.29
CA VAL A 155 5.94 0.90 -34.64
C VAL A 155 5.16 0.35 -33.45
N PHE A 156 5.17 -0.97 -33.26
CA PHE A 156 4.60 -1.58 -32.05
C PHE A 156 5.67 -1.62 -30.96
N SER A 157 5.33 -1.17 -29.75
CA SER A 157 6.23 -1.20 -28.60
C SER A 157 5.71 -2.17 -27.53
N TYR A 158 6.61 -3.00 -27.00
CA TYR A 158 6.38 -3.84 -25.83
C TYR A 158 7.35 -3.42 -24.75
N SER A 159 6.88 -3.28 -23.51
CA SER A 159 7.69 -2.76 -22.41
C SER A 159 7.51 -3.55 -21.12
N LYS A 160 8.57 -3.60 -20.32
CA LYS A 160 8.58 -4.13 -18.96
C LYS A 160 9.26 -3.11 -18.07
N THR A 161 8.48 -2.51 -17.17
CA THR A 161 8.95 -1.44 -16.29
C THR A 161 9.21 -1.97 -14.89
N LYS A 162 10.36 -1.60 -14.32
CA LYS A 162 10.76 -1.83 -12.93
C LYS A 162 11.03 -0.48 -12.27
N GLY A 163 10.34 -0.17 -11.17
CA GLY A 163 10.54 1.08 -10.44
C GLY A 163 9.21 1.70 -9.99
N LEU A 164 9.31 2.84 -9.32
CA LEU A 164 8.16 3.59 -8.82
C LEU A 164 8.15 4.93 -9.54
N PHE A 165 7.14 5.13 -10.38
CA PHE A 165 7.00 6.34 -11.18
C PHE A 165 5.52 6.72 -11.24
N ALA A 166 5.19 7.95 -10.84
CA ALA A 166 3.83 8.45 -10.83
C ALA A 166 3.78 9.84 -11.47
N GLY A 167 2.84 10.03 -12.40
CA GLY A 167 2.52 11.34 -12.97
C GLY A 167 2.33 11.34 -14.49
N VAL A 168 1.82 12.46 -15.02
CA VAL A 168 1.57 12.64 -16.45
C VAL A 168 2.68 13.50 -17.05
N SER A 169 3.32 13.04 -18.14
CA SER A 169 4.29 13.83 -18.90
C SER A 169 4.08 13.70 -20.39
N LEU A 170 4.34 14.82 -21.07
CA LEU A 170 4.69 14.81 -22.48
C LEU A 170 6.21 14.62 -22.60
N GLU A 171 6.64 13.58 -23.31
CA GLU A 171 8.07 13.25 -23.42
C GLU A 171 8.53 13.25 -24.88
N GLY A 172 9.68 13.88 -25.10
CA GLY A 172 10.44 13.77 -26.34
C GLY A 172 11.77 13.07 -26.06
N SER A 173 12.10 12.06 -26.85
CA SER A 173 13.42 11.44 -26.79
C SER A 173 14.04 11.34 -28.18
N VAL A 174 15.36 11.53 -28.22
CA VAL A 174 16.15 11.44 -29.43
C VAL A 174 16.93 10.14 -29.39
N LEU A 175 16.82 9.37 -30.46
CA LEU A 175 17.58 8.16 -30.67
C LEU A 175 18.83 8.47 -31.50
N ILE A 176 19.97 8.06 -30.98
CA ILE A 176 21.29 8.37 -31.52
C ILE A 176 22.07 7.08 -31.71
N GLU A 177 22.68 6.95 -32.88
CA GLU A 177 23.63 5.90 -33.19
C GLU A 177 24.93 6.05 -32.38
N ARG A 178 25.39 4.97 -31.75
CA ARG A 178 26.67 4.92 -31.02
C ARG A 178 27.80 4.48 -31.94
N ARG A 179 28.21 5.37 -32.84
CA ARG A 179 29.27 5.12 -33.84
C ARG A 179 30.59 4.69 -33.22
N ASP A 180 30.93 5.26 -32.07
CA ASP A 180 32.14 4.93 -31.31
C ASP A 180 32.17 3.46 -30.85
N ALA A 181 31.03 2.95 -30.38
CA ALA A 181 30.89 1.57 -29.95
C ALA A 181 30.89 0.61 -31.14
N ASN A 182 30.21 0.99 -32.23
CA ASN A 182 30.19 0.23 -33.48
C ASN A 182 31.60 0.14 -34.08
N GLU A 183 32.31 1.26 -34.20
CA GLU A 183 33.68 1.30 -34.75
C GLU A 183 34.65 0.43 -33.95
N LYS A 184 34.51 0.42 -32.61
CA LYS A 184 35.31 -0.45 -31.73
C LYS A 184 35.04 -1.94 -31.96
N LEU A 185 33.79 -2.35 -32.20
CA LEU A 185 33.47 -3.76 -32.44
C LEU A 185 33.83 -4.21 -33.85
N TYR A 186 33.56 -3.38 -34.85
CA TYR A 186 33.72 -3.71 -36.27
C TYR A 186 35.09 -3.32 -36.83
N ASN A 187 35.95 -2.71 -36.02
CA ASN A 187 37.28 -2.21 -36.38
C ASN A 187 37.27 -1.39 -37.69
N SER A 188 36.19 -0.65 -37.92
CA SER A 188 35.96 0.12 -39.14
C SER A 188 34.90 1.19 -38.92
N ARG A 189 35.01 2.31 -39.63
CA ARG A 189 34.00 3.38 -39.62
C ARG A 189 32.76 2.94 -40.39
N ILE A 190 31.88 2.22 -39.70
CA ILE A 190 30.64 1.71 -40.26
C ILE A 190 29.44 2.38 -39.59
N THR A 191 28.45 2.72 -40.41
CA THR A 191 27.18 3.30 -39.94
C THR A 191 26.16 2.22 -39.63
N ALA A 192 25.21 2.51 -38.73
CA ALA A 192 24.06 1.67 -38.42
C ALA A 192 23.33 1.25 -39.69
N ARG A 193 23.15 2.18 -40.64
CA ARG A 193 22.54 1.89 -41.93
C ARG A 193 23.28 0.78 -42.69
N GLN A 194 24.60 0.87 -42.80
CA GLN A 194 25.40 -0.14 -43.50
C GLN A 194 25.38 -1.50 -42.80
N LEU A 195 25.37 -1.50 -41.45
CA LEU A 195 25.19 -2.72 -40.66
C LEU A 195 23.83 -3.37 -40.95
N LEU A 196 22.76 -2.57 -40.91
CA LEU A 196 21.38 -3.05 -41.08
C LEU A 196 21.03 -3.43 -42.53
N GLU A 197 21.72 -2.88 -43.52
CA GLU A 197 21.62 -3.28 -44.93
C GLU A 197 22.38 -4.59 -45.22
N GLY A 198 23.09 -5.16 -44.23
CA GLY A 198 23.76 -6.45 -44.36
C GLY A 198 25.18 -6.37 -44.93
N GLY A 199 25.79 -5.19 -44.95
CA GLY A 199 27.16 -4.99 -45.45
C GLY A 199 28.24 -5.68 -44.62
N VAL A 200 27.92 -6.12 -43.40
CA VAL A 200 28.82 -6.84 -42.49
C VAL A 200 28.06 -8.00 -41.85
N ARG A 201 28.74 -9.15 -41.71
CA ARG A 201 28.18 -10.32 -41.03
C ARG A 201 28.10 -10.08 -39.52
N PRO A 202 27.10 -10.63 -38.82
CA PRO A 202 27.05 -10.60 -37.37
C PRO A 202 28.36 -11.14 -36.76
N PRO A 203 29.03 -10.38 -35.89
CA PRO A 203 30.29 -10.79 -35.28
C PRO A 203 30.04 -11.82 -34.16
N PRO A 204 31.04 -12.61 -33.75
CA PRO A 204 30.89 -13.57 -32.63
C PRO A 204 30.39 -12.93 -31.33
N ALA A 205 30.73 -11.67 -31.09
CA ALA A 205 30.25 -10.91 -29.93
C ALA A 205 28.71 -10.72 -29.90
N ALA A 206 28.03 -10.85 -31.03
CA ALA A 206 26.57 -10.75 -31.14
C ALA A 206 25.84 -12.08 -30.86
N GLU A 207 26.58 -13.19 -30.68
CA GLU A 207 26.05 -14.54 -30.51
C GLU A 207 24.89 -14.65 -29.48
N PRO A 208 24.96 -14.03 -28.28
CA PRO A 208 23.85 -14.13 -27.31
C PRO A 208 22.51 -13.61 -27.82
N LEU A 209 22.53 -12.56 -28.63
CA LEU A 209 21.34 -12.00 -29.28
C LEU A 209 20.91 -12.88 -30.46
N MET A 210 21.86 -13.24 -31.32
CA MET A 210 21.59 -14.00 -32.54
C MET A 210 20.95 -15.34 -32.24
N ARG A 211 21.33 -15.98 -31.13
CA ARG A 211 20.72 -17.23 -30.67
C ARG A 211 19.21 -17.11 -30.41
N VAL A 212 18.77 -16.00 -29.82
CA VAL A 212 17.33 -15.74 -29.58
C VAL A 212 16.63 -15.42 -30.90
N LEU A 213 17.24 -14.61 -31.77
CA LEU A 213 16.67 -14.19 -33.05
C LEU A 213 16.53 -15.32 -34.08
N ASN A 214 17.40 -16.33 -34.01
CA ASN A 214 17.38 -17.50 -34.89
C ASN A 214 16.54 -18.65 -34.33
N SER A 215 15.84 -18.44 -33.22
CA SER A 215 14.96 -19.46 -32.63
C SER A 215 13.67 -19.64 -33.42
N ARG A 216 12.99 -20.77 -33.19
CA ARG A 216 11.75 -21.16 -33.88
C ARG A 216 10.61 -20.18 -33.68
N VAL A 217 10.61 -19.40 -32.61
CA VAL A 217 9.58 -18.36 -32.36
C VAL A 217 9.61 -17.24 -33.41
N PHE A 218 10.77 -16.98 -34.03
CA PHE A 218 10.92 -16.00 -35.13
C PHE A 218 10.66 -16.60 -36.52
N ALA A 219 10.49 -17.92 -36.62
CA ALA A 219 10.21 -18.62 -37.88
C ALA A 219 8.71 -18.69 -38.22
N GLY A 220 7.80 -18.31 -37.31
CA GLY A 220 6.36 -18.23 -37.57
C GLY A 220 5.63 -19.58 -37.69
N VAL A 221 6.20 -20.65 -37.12
CA VAL A 221 5.59 -21.99 -37.16
C VAL A 221 4.29 -22.00 -36.34
N SER A 222 3.17 -22.38 -36.97
CA SER A 222 1.83 -22.46 -36.34
C SER A 222 1.78 -23.53 -35.24
N PRO A 223 1.07 -23.31 -34.11
CA PRO A 223 1.13 -24.20 -32.96
C PRO A 223 0.32 -25.48 -33.20
N SER A 224 0.99 -26.58 -33.54
CA SER A 224 0.48 -27.91 -33.22
C SER A 224 1.10 -28.34 -31.88
N SER A 225 0.42 -28.03 -30.77
CA SER A 225 0.64 -28.60 -29.43
C SER A 225 2.08 -28.55 -28.87
N SER A 226 2.24 -27.86 -27.73
CA SER A 226 3.35 -27.90 -26.74
C SER A 226 4.37 -26.76 -26.75
N ASP A 227 4.89 -26.46 -25.55
CA ASP A 227 6.00 -25.56 -25.22
C ASP A 227 7.29 -25.78 -26.03
N ALA A 228 7.32 -26.79 -26.90
CA ALA A 228 8.48 -27.17 -27.69
C ALA A 228 9.06 -26.03 -28.54
N MET A 229 8.25 -25.06 -28.99
CA MET A 229 8.73 -23.91 -29.78
C MET A 229 9.66 -22.95 -29.03
N TYR A 230 9.68 -23.01 -27.69
CA TYR A 230 10.53 -22.17 -26.85
C TYR A 230 11.81 -22.88 -26.39
N ASN A 231 11.96 -24.19 -26.66
CA ASN A 231 13.08 -24.99 -26.13
C ASN A 231 14.48 -24.56 -26.63
N ASP A 232 14.54 -23.79 -27.70
CA ASP A 232 15.75 -23.20 -28.28
C ASP A 232 16.01 -21.76 -27.82
N ILE A 233 15.14 -21.21 -26.96
CA ILE A 233 15.39 -19.95 -26.25
C ILE A 233 16.31 -20.24 -25.06
N PRO A 234 17.46 -19.55 -24.93
CA PRO A 234 18.33 -19.67 -23.76
C PRO A 234 17.60 -19.24 -22.49
N ILE A 235 17.82 -19.98 -21.40
CA ILE A 235 17.36 -19.58 -20.05
C ILE A 235 18.44 -18.71 -19.43
N TYR A 236 18.08 -17.49 -19.07
CA TYR A 236 18.97 -16.57 -18.36
C TYR A 236 18.60 -16.54 -16.88
N ASP A 237 19.47 -17.08 -16.02
CA ASP A 237 19.32 -16.99 -14.56
C ASP A 237 20.02 -15.72 -14.03
N ASP A 238 19.35 -15.02 -13.11
CA ASP A 238 19.85 -13.81 -12.43
C ASP A 238 20.91 -14.12 -11.36
N SER A 239 21.20 -15.39 -11.08
CA SER A 239 22.11 -15.82 -10.01
C SER A 239 23.61 -15.65 -10.30
N HIS A 240 24.05 -15.43 -11.54
CA HIS A 240 25.48 -15.45 -11.90
C HIS A 240 25.91 -14.47 -13.01
N ASP A 241 25.59 -13.18 -12.89
CA ASP A 241 26.22 -12.15 -13.72
C ASP A 241 27.36 -11.44 -12.96
N ASN A 242 28.61 -11.83 -13.25
CA ASN A 242 29.81 -11.11 -12.82
C ASN A 242 29.81 -9.70 -13.43
N VAL A 243 29.68 -8.69 -12.57
CA VAL A 243 29.84 -7.29 -12.96
C VAL A 243 31.33 -6.93 -12.84
N VAL A 244 31.97 -6.65 -13.97
CA VAL A 244 33.35 -6.13 -14.01
C VAL A 244 33.31 -4.62 -13.77
N TRP A 245 33.92 -4.15 -12.68
CA TRP A 245 34.17 -2.73 -12.40
C TRP A 245 35.61 -2.56 -11.93
N GLN A 246 36.35 -1.62 -12.55
CA GLN A 246 37.75 -1.28 -12.24
C GLN A 246 38.80 -2.41 -12.33
N GLY A 247 39.06 -2.91 -13.53
CA GLY A 247 40.43 -3.29 -13.94
C GLY A 247 41.14 -4.47 -13.25
N GLY A 248 40.46 -5.34 -12.51
CA GLY A 248 41.05 -6.58 -11.97
C GLY A 248 40.72 -7.82 -12.82
N SER A 249 41.73 -8.45 -13.41
CA SER A 249 41.60 -9.71 -14.17
C SER A 249 41.79 -10.94 -13.27
N GLY A 250 40.81 -11.86 -13.26
CA GLY A 250 40.95 -13.20 -12.67
C GLY A 250 40.42 -14.26 -13.63
N ARG A 251 41.29 -15.20 -14.03
CA ARG A 251 41.01 -16.31 -14.95
C ARG A 251 40.16 -17.39 -14.27
N GLY A 252 39.01 -17.72 -14.84
CA GLY A 252 38.27 -18.95 -14.58
C GLY A 252 38.67 -20.02 -15.60
N TYR A 253 39.04 -21.18 -15.11
CA TYR A 253 39.54 -22.34 -15.86
C TYR A 253 38.60 -22.80 -17.00
N ASN A 254 39.25 -23.23 -18.09
CA ASN A 254 38.74 -23.98 -19.24
C ASN A 254 37.87 -23.24 -20.27
N GLU A 255 38.55 -22.47 -21.12
CA GLU A 255 38.17 -22.30 -22.52
C GLU A 255 39.33 -22.82 -23.39
N GLY A 256 39.12 -23.83 -24.24
CA GLY A 256 40.13 -24.22 -25.24
C GLY A 256 40.10 -25.66 -25.79
N VAL A 257 39.53 -25.77 -27.00
CA VAL A 257 39.99 -26.59 -28.15
C VAL A 257 39.76 -28.12 -28.19
N ARG A 258 39.02 -28.47 -29.25
CA ARG A 258 38.68 -29.74 -29.91
C ARG A 258 39.84 -30.70 -30.19
N THR A 259 39.55 -32.01 -30.20
CA THR A 259 40.02 -32.95 -31.24
C THR A 259 39.03 -34.10 -31.51
N ASN A 260 38.93 -34.44 -32.80
CA ASN A 260 38.11 -35.48 -33.42
C ASN A 260 38.50 -36.93 -33.06
N ARG A 261 37.53 -37.84 -33.30
CA ARG A 261 37.63 -39.26 -33.76
C ARG A 261 38.69 -40.16 -33.12
N THR A 262 38.22 -41.27 -32.53
CA THR A 262 38.19 -42.62 -33.15
C THR A 262 37.44 -43.57 -32.23
N GLY A 263 36.74 -44.56 -32.82
CA GLY A 263 35.93 -45.52 -32.07
C GLY A 263 36.69 -46.74 -31.58
N SER A 264 35.92 -47.61 -30.92
CA SER A 264 36.07 -49.06 -30.73
C SER A 264 36.34 -49.54 -29.30
N MET A 265 35.48 -50.50 -28.93
CA MET A 265 35.62 -51.58 -27.94
C MET A 265 35.42 -51.29 -26.44
N GLY A 266 34.33 -51.87 -25.91
CA GLY A 266 34.46 -52.89 -24.86
C GLY A 266 33.81 -52.60 -23.50
N ASN A 267 32.68 -53.27 -23.29
CA ASN A 267 32.13 -53.86 -22.04
C ASN A 267 32.03 -53.06 -20.74
N ASP A 268 30.77 -52.92 -20.31
CA ASP A 268 30.20 -53.14 -18.97
C ASP A 268 31.15 -53.19 -17.78
N TYR A 269 31.03 -52.21 -16.88
CA TYR A 269 30.90 -52.44 -15.43
C TYR A 269 30.10 -51.31 -14.79
N GLU A 270 28.98 -51.69 -14.19
CA GLU A 270 28.16 -50.89 -13.29
C GLU A 270 28.73 -51.06 -11.86
N TYR A 271 29.13 -49.97 -11.21
CA TYR A 271 29.04 -49.87 -9.75
C TYR A 271 28.80 -48.44 -9.30
N ASN A 272 27.82 -48.35 -8.40
CA ASN A 272 27.33 -47.17 -7.72
C ASN A 272 28.41 -46.49 -6.86
N ASP A 273 28.36 -45.16 -6.81
CA ASP A 273 28.48 -44.46 -5.53
C ASP A 273 27.84 -43.07 -5.63
N ALA A 274 26.67 -42.95 -5.01
CA ALA A 274 26.02 -41.70 -4.72
C ALA A 274 26.55 -41.13 -3.40
N PRO A 275 26.87 -39.82 -3.30
CA PRO A 275 26.95 -39.16 -2.02
C PRO A 275 25.56 -38.69 -1.58
N LYS A 276 25.13 -39.30 -0.49
CA LYS A 276 24.03 -38.91 0.40
C LYS A 276 24.06 -37.42 0.74
N ARG A 277 22.90 -36.76 0.72
CA ARG A 277 22.64 -35.62 1.61
C ARG A 277 21.84 -36.11 2.81
N ALA A 278 22.39 -35.86 3.99
CA ALA A 278 21.74 -36.06 5.27
C ALA A 278 20.55 -35.10 5.43
N SER A 279 19.42 -35.66 5.82
CA SER A 279 18.23 -34.98 6.32
C SER A 279 18.15 -35.15 7.84
N THR A 280 17.68 -34.09 8.49
CA THR A 280 17.13 -34.04 9.86
C THR A 280 16.18 -32.83 9.82
N TRP A 281 14.89 -32.85 10.15
CA TRP A 281 13.93 -33.84 10.62
C TRP A 281 12.53 -33.32 10.21
N ASN A 282 11.68 -34.19 9.66
CA ASN A 282 10.29 -34.40 10.11
C ASN A 282 9.68 -35.54 9.28
N ASP A 283 9.94 -36.74 9.77
CA ASP A 283 9.12 -37.95 9.66
C ASP A 283 7.75 -37.69 10.33
N ASP A 284 6.68 -38.46 10.14
CA ASP A 284 6.21 -39.46 9.19
C ASP A 284 4.74 -39.69 9.62
N VAL A 285 3.89 -40.32 8.80
CA VAL A 285 3.25 -41.63 9.09
C VAL A 285 1.74 -41.45 8.81
N TYR A 286 0.99 -42.18 7.97
CA TYR A 286 1.12 -43.48 7.30
C TYR A 286 0.58 -43.38 5.87
N ASP A 287 1.20 -44.09 4.93
CA ASP A 287 0.47 -44.98 4.03
C ASP A 287 1.41 -46.09 3.51
N ARG A 288 0.94 -47.34 3.57
CA ARG A 288 1.56 -48.53 2.98
C ARG A 288 0.44 -49.49 2.56
N PRO A 289 0.64 -50.31 1.51
CA PRO A 289 0.81 -49.95 0.10
C PRO A 289 -0.27 -50.66 -0.77
N PRO A 290 -0.30 -50.42 -2.10
CA PRO A 290 -1.44 -50.75 -2.95
C PRO A 290 -1.32 -52.14 -3.58
N ASN A 291 -2.46 -52.81 -3.80
CA ASN A 291 -2.54 -53.95 -4.71
C ASN A 291 -3.56 -53.72 -5.82
N SER A 292 -3.21 -54.23 -6.99
CA SER A 292 -3.79 -54.03 -8.31
C SER A 292 -5.23 -54.50 -8.48
N GLY A 293 -6.00 -53.82 -9.34
CA GLY A 293 -7.03 -54.47 -10.16
C GLY A 293 -8.29 -53.65 -10.45
N GLY A 294 -8.44 -53.24 -11.72
CA GLY A 294 -9.66 -53.44 -12.52
C GLY A 294 -11.00 -52.74 -12.15
N ARG A 295 -11.45 -51.91 -13.11
CA ARG A 295 -12.84 -51.75 -13.64
C ARG A 295 -13.95 -51.08 -12.79
N SER A 296 -14.56 -50.09 -13.45
CA SER A 296 -16.00 -49.74 -13.58
C SER A 296 -16.91 -49.41 -12.37
N ARG A 297 -17.48 -48.19 -12.48
CA ARG A 297 -18.87 -47.73 -12.22
C ARG A 297 -19.55 -47.91 -10.84
N THR A 298 -20.33 -46.86 -10.54
CA THR A 298 -21.62 -46.76 -9.79
C THR A 298 -21.66 -46.49 -8.28
N ASN A 299 -22.52 -45.51 -7.97
CA ASN A 299 -23.22 -45.06 -6.76
C ASN A 299 -23.19 -45.86 -5.43
N THR A 300 -23.58 -45.12 -4.38
CA THR A 300 -24.49 -45.41 -3.23
C THR A 300 -23.86 -45.33 -1.81
N VAL A 301 -24.42 -44.37 -1.02
CA VAL A 301 -24.61 -44.22 0.45
C VAL A 301 -24.00 -45.19 1.47
N GLY A 302 -23.66 -44.65 2.66
CA GLY A 302 -23.95 -45.31 3.96
C GLY A 302 -22.88 -45.24 5.07
N GLU A 303 -23.12 -44.36 6.05
CA GLU A 303 -22.98 -44.48 7.53
C GLU A 303 -21.69 -44.90 8.29
N ASP A 304 -21.64 -44.32 9.51
CA ASP A 304 -21.04 -44.73 10.80
C ASP A 304 -19.68 -44.18 11.26
N TYR A 305 -19.74 -43.27 12.24
CA TYR A 305 -18.64 -42.96 13.17
C TYR A 305 -19.07 -43.22 14.62
N SER A 306 -18.37 -44.17 15.24
CA SER A 306 -18.46 -44.57 16.65
C SER A 306 -17.69 -43.60 17.56
N TYR A 307 -18.32 -43.26 18.70
CA TYR A 307 -17.77 -42.43 19.77
C TYR A 307 -16.95 -43.30 20.74
N SER A 308 -15.76 -42.83 21.15
CA SER A 308 -15.01 -43.47 22.25
C SER A 308 -14.70 -42.45 23.35
N ASP A 309 -15.20 -42.78 24.56
CA ASP A 309 -14.96 -42.12 25.83
C ASP A 309 -13.60 -42.53 26.40
N SER A 310 -12.81 -41.56 26.86
CA SER A 310 -11.84 -41.74 27.94
C SER A 310 -11.47 -40.39 28.61
N PRO A 311 -11.24 -40.37 29.94
CA PRO A 311 -11.37 -39.17 30.76
C PRO A 311 -10.05 -38.42 30.97
N LYS A 312 -10.09 -37.09 30.94
CA LYS A 312 -8.94 -36.21 31.25
C LYS A 312 -8.92 -35.82 32.74
N PRO A 313 -7.75 -35.77 33.41
CA PRO A 313 -7.64 -35.37 34.81
C PRO A 313 -7.77 -33.85 34.99
N GLY A 314 -8.50 -33.46 36.06
CA GLY A 314 -8.85 -32.08 36.38
C GLY A 314 -7.73 -31.25 37.03
N ARG A 315 -7.74 -29.94 36.75
CA ARG A 315 -6.83 -28.93 37.30
C ARG A 315 -7.38 -28.37 38.64
N PRO A 316 -6.57 -28.18 39.70
CA PRO A 316 -7.07 -27.71 40.99
C PRO A 316 -7.55 -26.25 40.94
N THR A 317 -8.67 -25.96 41.60
CA THR A 317 -9.28 -24.63 41.69
C THR A 317 -8.74 -23.86 42.90
N ALA A 318 -8.26 -22.63 42.70
CA ALA A 318 -7.87 -21.75 43.79
C ALA A 318 -9.11 -21.15 44.51
N PRO A 319 -9.06 -20.87 45.82
CA PRO A 319 -10.21 -20.37 46.57
C PRO A 319 -10.52 -18.89 46.24
N LYS A 320 -11.81 -18.55 46.12
CA LYS A 320 -12.29 -17.17 45.87
C LYS A 320 -12.09 -16.28 47.12
N PRO A 321 -11.64 -15.01 46.97
CA PRO A 321 -11.57 -14.08 48.09
C PRO A 321 -12.97 -13.58 48.50
N LYS A 322 -13.20 -13.48 49.81
CA LYS A 322 -14.39 -12.84 50.40
C LYS A 322 -14.17 -11.33 50.47
N PHE A 323 -15.08 -10.55 49.89
CA PHE A 323 -15.10 -9.09 50.04
C PHE A 323 -15.96 -8.69 51.24
N THR A 324 -15.37 -7.97 52.20
CA THR A 324 -16.10 -7.20 53.22
C THR A 324 -16.56 -5.86 52.64
N PRO A 325 -17.75 -5.33 52.99
CA PRO A 325 -18.23 -4.04 52.47
C PRO A 325 -17.45 -2.86 53.08
N LYS A 326 -17.19 -1.84 52.26
CA LYS A 326 -16.57 -0.56 52.63
C LYS A 326 -17.64 0.39 53.22
N PRO A 327 -17.37 1.21 54.25
CA PRO A 327 -18.31 2.22 54.72
C PRO A 327 -18.47 3.37 53.70
N MET A 328 -19.69 3.91 53.64
CA MET A 328 -20.09 5.08 52.83
C MET A 328 -19.41 6.37 53.28
N ALA A 329 -19.25 7.29 52.32
CA ALA A 329 -18.78 8.65 52.52
C ALA A 329 -19.72 9.47 53.41
N GLY A 330 -19.20 9.98 54.53
CA GLY A 330 -19.88 10.93 55.39
C GLY A 330 -18.92 11.46 56.45
N ALA A 331 -18.75 12.79 56.49
CA ALA A 331 -17.94 13.59 57.42
C ALA A 331 -16.41 13.61 57.19
N VAL A 332 -15.98 14.44 56.24
CA VAL A 332 -14.59 14.93 56.13
C VAL A 332 -14.55 16.33 56.76
N GLY A 333 -13.64 16.57 57.70
CA GLY A 333 -13.52 17.86 58.40
C GLY A 333 -13.12 19.02 57.46
N LYS A 334 -13.32 20.28 57.90
CA LYS A 334 -13.09 21.51 57.10
C LYS A 334 -11.68 21.62 56.48
N ASP A 335 -10.70 20.95 57.07
CA ASP A 335 -9.29 20.87 56.64
C ASP A 335 -8.84 19.47 56.23
N GLN A 336 -9.77 18.64 55.79
CA GLN A 336 -9.49 17.30 55.28
C GLN A 336 -9.99 17.13 53.84
N ALA A 337 -9.28 16.33 53.05
CA ALA A 337 -9.67 15.97 51.69
C ALA A 337 -9.57 14.46 51.49
N ILE A 338 -10.50 13.87 50.73
CA ILE A 338 -10.40 12.46 50.33
C ILE A 338 -9.65 12.38 49.01
N ALA A 339 -8.62 11.54 48.96
CA ALA A 339 -7.90 11.24 47.73
C ALA A 339 -8.82 10.55 46.70
N LEU A 340 -9.12 11.21 45.59
CA LEU A 340 -9.96 10.63 44.52
C LEU A 340 -9.19 9.69 43.58
N PHE A 341 -7.86 9.69 43.67
CA PHE A 341 -6.93 8.87 42.92
C PHE A 341 -5.71 8.53 43.80
N THR A 342 -4.84 7.64 43.33
CA THR A 342 -3.57 7.31 44.00
C THR A 342 -2.47 8.19 43.44
N PHE A 343 -1.67 8.79 44.31
CA PHE A 343 -0.50 9.60 43.96
C PHE A 343 0.73 8.94 44.58
N ASP A 344 1.68 8.55 43.73
CA ASP A 344 2.97 8.01 44.13
C ASP A 344 3.99 9.17 44.25
N ALA A 345 4.82 9.16 45.29
CA ALA A 345 5.81 10.22 45.53
C ALA A 345 7.01 10.03 44.60
N ASP A 346 7.25 11.00 43.71
CA ASP A 346 8.33 10.96 42.73
C ASP A 346 9.57 11.73 43.21
N GLN A 347 9.43 12.67 44.16
CA GLN A 347 10.51 13.48 44.69
C GLN A 347 10.60 13.46 46.23
N PRO A 348 11.79 13.68 46.83
CA PRO A 348 11.94 13.81 48.28
C PRO A 348 11.13 15.02 48.80
N GLY A 349 10.07 14.76 49.57
CA GLY A 349 9.16 15.78 50.10
C GLY A 349 7.71 15.66 49.60
N ASP A 350 7.44 14.78 48.64
CA ASP A 350 6.08 14.49 48.16
C ASP A 350 5.29 13.63 49.16
N LEU A 351 4.00 13.91 49.30
CA LEU A 351 3.10 13.12 50.13
C LEU A 351 2.36 12.08 49.28
N ALA A 352 2.89 10.87 49.20
CA ALA A 352 2.20 9.76 48.52
C ALA A 352 0.93 9.33 49.28
N PHE A 353 -0.16 9.12 48.53
CA PHE A 353 -1.46 8.68 49.06
C PHE A 353 -2.21 7.75 48.11
N LYS A 354 -3.08 6.91 48.66
CA LYS A 354 -3.93 6.01 47.87
C LYS A 354 -5.36 6.52 47.74
N LYS A 355 -6.02 6.17 46.62
CA LYS A 355 -7.43 6.50 46.39
C LYS A 355 -8.30 6.08 47.59
N GLY A 356 -8.94 7.06 48.22
CA GLY A 356 -9.81 6.92 49.38
C GLY A 356 -9.17 7.31 50.72
N GLU A 357 -7.87 7.62 50.76
CA GLU A 357 -7.22 8.11 51.98
C GLU A 357 -7.63 9.56 52.29
N ILE A 358 -7.71 9.88 53.59
CA ILE A 358 -8.04 11.22 54.07
C ILE A 358 -6.74 11.96 54.36
N ILE A 359 -6.55 13.11 53.71
CA ILE A 359 -5.40 13.99 53.85
C ILE A 359 -5.80 15.19 54.68
N THR A 360 -5.08 15.48 55.76
CA THR A 360 -5.29 16.72 56.52
C THR A 360 -4.43 17.82 55.90
N ILE A 361 -5.04 18.88 55.41
CA ILE A 361 -4.36 19.96 54.69
C ILE A 361 -3.81 20.96 55.70
N THR A 362 -2.49 21.18 55.69
CA THR A 362 -1.81 22.08 56.63
C THR A 362 -1.43 23.43 56.01
N LYS A 363 -1.27 23.49 54.68
CA LYS A 363 -1.02 24.74 53.95
C LYS A 363 -1.74 24.73 52.60
N ARG A 364 -2.55 25.76 52.36
CA ARG A 364 -3.30 25.99 51.11
C ARG A 364 -2.72 27.16 50.35
N THR A 365 -2.82 27.09 49.03
CA THR A 365 -2.60 28.18 48.09
C THR A 365 -3.88 28.39 47.27
N GLU A 366 -4.18 29.63 46.92
CA GLU A 366 -5.37 30.00 46.15
C GLU A 366 -5.21 29.77 44.64
N ASN A 367 -3.96 29.66 44.17
CA ASN A 367 -3.64 29.45 42.76
C ASN A 367 -3.91 28.00 42.34
N ALA A 368 -4.58 27.79 41.20
CA ALA A 368 -5.07 26.48 40.77
C ALA A 368 -3.96 25.51 40.31
N SER A 369 -2.75 26.02 40.05
CA SER A 369 -1.59 25.27 39.59
C SER A 369 -0.59 24.92 40.70
N ASP A 370 -0.83 25.39 41.93
CA ASP A 370 0.11 25.25 43.03
C ASP A 370 -0.14 23.97 43.84
N TRP A 371 0.95 23.43 44.39
CA TRP A 371 0.91 22.25 45.25
C TRP A 371 0.53 22.65 46.68
N TRP A 372 -0.29 21.81 47.31
CA TRP A 372 -0.69 21.95 48.70
C TRP A 372 0.21 21.13 49.61
N THR A 373 0.27 21.50 50.89
CA THR A 373 0.98 20.70 51.91
C THR A 373 -0.06 20.06 52.84
N GLY A 374 0.14 18.80 53.17
CA GLY A 374 -0.72 18.10 54.12
C GLY A 374 -0.06 16.92 54.78
N THR A 375 -0.84 16.26 55.62
CA THR A 375 -0.39 15.17 56.48
C THR A 375 -1.34 13.98 56.43
N ILE A 376 -0.77 12.78 56.35
CA ILE A 376 -1.48 11.50 56.48
C ILE A 376 -0.78 10.70 57.58
N GLY A 377 -1.43 10.57 58.74
CA GLY A 377 -0.78 10.03 59.93
C GLY A 377 0.45 10.86 60.32
N ASN A 378 1.62 10.22 60.39
CA ASN A 378 2.89 10.89 60.74
C ASN A 378 3.68 11.41 59.53
N ARG A 379 3.15 11.25 58.29
CA ARG A 379 3.83 11.68 57.06
C ARG A 379 3.34 13.05 56.63
N THR A 380 4.27 13.97 56.38
CA THR A 380 3.99 15.33 55.90
C THR A 380 4.69 15.55 54.57
N GLY A 381 4.02 16.17 53.61
CA GLY A 381 4.61 16.48 52.31
C GLY A 381 3.68 17.27 51.40
N ILE A 382 4.15 17.55 50.19
CA ILE A 382 3.40 18.31 49.19
C ILE A 382 2.65 17.39 48.22
N PHE A 383 1.50 17.87 47.70
CA PHE A 383 0.71 17.16 46.70
C PHE A 383 -0.12 18.10 45.81
N PRO A 384 -0.44 17.71 44.57
CA PRO A 384 -1.16 18.58 43.64
C PRO A 384 -2.66 18.72 43.97
N ARG A 385 -3.17 19.95 43.93
CA ARG A 385 -4.63 20.25 44.04
C ARG A 385 -5.28 20.05 42.68
N LYS A 386 -6.23 19.12 42.53
CA LYS A 386 -7.08 19.02 41.34
C LYS A 386 -8.54 19.23 41.72
N THR A 387 -9.07 20.43 41.55
CA THR A 387 -10.49 20.75 41.82
C THR A 387 -11.35 20.67 40.54
N GLU A 388 -12.11 19.57 40.48
CA GLU A 388 -13.50 19.35 40.02
C GLU A 388 -14.08 19.85 38.68
N VAL A 389 -14.97 18.97 38.18
CA VAL A 389 -15.96 19.06 37.11
C VAL A 389 -17.10 20.01 37.50
N PRO A 390 -17.62 20.89 36.62
CA PRO A 390 -18.82 21.67 36.94
C PRO A 390 -20.09 20.83 36.77
N VAL A 391 -20.86 20.72 37.85
CA VAL A 391 -22.26 20.28 37.89
C VAL A 391 -23.15 21.49 37.62
N ALA A 392 -24.20 21.31 36.81
CA ALA A 392 -25.18 22.34 36.46
C ALA A 392 -25.96 22.88 37.67
N SER A 393 -26.28 24.19 37.68
CA SER A 393 -27.35 24.74 38.51
C SER A 393 -28.11 25.89 37.81
N SER A 394 -29.43 25.67 37.71
CA SER A 394 -30.60 26.56 37.80
C SER A 394 -30.62 28.03 37.30
N TYR A 395 -31.57 28.27 36.38
CA TYR A 395 -32.54 29.38 36.20
C TYR A 395 -32.13 30.87 36.42
N THR A 396 -32.33 31.71 35.38
CA THR A 396 -33.38 32.77 35.38
C THR A 396 -33.54 33.45 34.01
N LYS A 397 -34.75 33.91 33.75
CA LYS A 397 -35.29 34.54 32.53
C LYS A 397 -35.13 36.07 32.60
N SER A 398 -34.82 36.74 31.50
CA SER A 398 -35.18 38.17 31.30
C SER A 398 -35.30 38.52 29.81
N GLU A 399 -36.50 38.99 29.44
CA GLU A 399 -36.86 39.66 28.18
C GLU A 399 -36.32 41.11 28.19
N THR A 400 -35.91 41.69 27.05
CA THR A 400 -36.50 42.83 26.27
C THR A 400 -35.29 43.61 25.70
N SER A 401 -35.25 44.36 24.59
CA SER A 401 -36.16 44.84 23.53
C SER A 401 -35.34 45.71 22.52
N GLY A 402 -35.81 45.90 21.29
CA GLY A 402 -35.51 47.08 20.41
C GLY A 402 -34.59 46.80 19.20
N THR A 403 -35.10 46.53 17.99
CA THR A 403 -35.62 47.41 16.90
C THR A 403 -34.57 47.88 15.86
N ASN A 404 -34.77 47.36 14.63
CA ASN A 404 -34.73 47.97 13.28
C ASN A 404 -33.65 49.00 12.89
N ASP A 405 -32.89 48.74 11.81
CA ASP A 405 -33.17 49.30 10.45
C ASP A 405 -32.05 48.97 9.42
N ASP A 406 -32.53 48.64 8.21
CA ASP A 406 -32.08 48.94 6.85
C ASP A 406 -30.72 48.56 6.22
N ALA A 407 -30.89 48.22 4.93
CA ALA A 407 -29.97 47.73 3.93
C ALA A 407 -28.88 48.72 3.47
N ALA A 408 -27.70 48.18 3.11
CA ALA A 408 -26.94 48.61 1.95
C ALA A 408 -25.83 47.59 1.61
N GLU A 409 -25.89 47.02 0.40
CA GLU A 409 -24.76 46.37 -0.26
C GLU A 409 -23.57 47.33 -0.35
N ARG A 410 -22.41 46.91 0.19
CA ARG A 410 -21.10 47.43 -0.20
C ARG A 410 -20.10 46.28 -0.29
N THR A 411 -19.91 45.79 -1.50
CA THR A 411 -18.77 44.99 -1.92
C THR A 411 -17.47 45.69 -1.50
N THR A 412 -16.75 45.11 -0.54
CA THR A 412 -15.41 45.56 -0.15
C THR A 412 -14.40 44.53 -0.60
N THR A 413 -13.63 44.92 -1.61
CA THR A 413 -12.45 44.20 -2.11
C THR A 413 -11.39 44.13 -1.02
N LEU A 414 -11.11 42.94 -0.50
CA LEU A 414 -9.98 42.72 0.41
C LEU A 414 -8.69 42.54 -0.41
N ILE A 415 -7.83 43.55 -0.37
CA ILE A 415 -6.41 43.40 -0.74
C ILE A 415 -5.76 42.62 0.40
N VAL A 416 -5.34 41.39 0.12
CA VAL A 416 -4.58 40.58 1.08
C VAL A 416 -3.15 41.12 1.13
N ASP A 417 -2.84 41.79 2.23
CA ASP A 417 -1.48 42.11 2.65
C ASP A 417 -0.67 40.80 2.79
N GLN A 418 0.35 40.63 1.94
CA GLN A 418 1.24 39.46 1.93
C GLN A 418 2.35 39.53 3.00
N SER A 419 2.21 40.35 4.04
CA SER A 419 3.22 40.46 5.10
C SER A 419 2.81 39.86 6.46
N GLN A 420 1.68 39.15 6.56
CA GLN A 420 1.37 38.44 7.81
C GLN A 420 2.25 37.18 7.97
N PRO A 421 2.97 37.03 9.11
CA PRO A 421 3.62 35.78 9.43
C PRO A 421 2.59 34.64 9.45
N LEU A 422 2.99 33.47 8.96
CA LEU A 422 2.18 32.25 8.99
C LEU A 422 1.48 32.11 10.35
N PRO A 423 0.19 31.76 10.39
CA PRO A 423 -0.52 31.54 11.64
C PRO A 423 0.31 30.62 12.53
N GLN A 424 0.66 31.10 13.72
CA GLN A 424 1.33 30.28 14.74
C GLN A 424 0.49 28.99 14.92
N PRO A 425 1.13 27.79 14.96
CA PRO A 425 0.41 26.55 15.12
C PRO A 425 -0.40 26.61 16.42
N VAL A 426 -1.72 26.59 16.28
CA VAL A 426 -2.64 26.41 17.40
C VAL A 426 -2.24 25.08 18.08
N PRO A 427 -1.98 25.06 19.40
CA PRO A 427 -1.62 23.83 20.10
C PRO A 427 -2.60 22.70 19.77
N GLY A 428 -2.04 21.57 19.35
CA GLY A 428 -2.77 20.35 19.00
C GLY A 428 -3.60 19.86 20.19
N GLY A 429 -4.90 20.06 20.09
CA GLY A 429 -5.89 19.26 20.78
C GLY A 429 -6.82 18.68 19.72
N ASP A 430 -7.55 17.61 20.08
CA ASP A 430 -8.82 17.33 19.41
C ASP A 430 -9.57 18.65 19.46
N VAL A 431 -9.80 19.28 18.31
CA VAL A 431 -10.72 20.40 18.29
C VAL A 431 -12.02 19.76 18.71
N ASP A 432 -12.46 20.02 19.94
CA ASP A 432 -13.67 19.46 20.57
C ASP A 432 -14.90 20.09 19.93
N ARG A 433 -14.93 20.03 18.60
CA ARG A 433 -15.98 20.54 17.76
C ARG A 433 -17.00 19.42 17.68
N LYS A 434 -18.07 19.62 18.43
CA LYS A 434 -19.25 18.76 18.39
C LYS A 434 -19.85 18.82 16.99
N ALA A 435 -20.30 17.66 16.52
CA ALA A 435 -21.05 17.55 15.28
C ALA A 435 -22.24 18.51 15.27
N VAL A 436 -22.52 19.11 14.12
CA VAL A 436 -23.72 19.93 13.90
C VAL A 436 -24.71 19.16 13.04
N ALA A 437 -26.00 19.29 13.34
CA ALA A 437 -27.05 18.71 12.52
C ALA A 437 -26.98 19.20 11.07
N PHE A 438 -27.13 18.28 10.13
CA PHE A 438 -27.21 18.60 8.71
C PHE A 438 -28.61 19.14 8.36
N ASP A 439 -28.68 20.34 7.78
CA ASP A 439 -29.95 20.91 7.33
C ASP A 439 -30.37 20.30 5.98
N HIS A 440 -31.25 19.30 6.01
CA HIS A 440 -31.75 18.64 4.80
C HIS A 440 -32.48 19.60 3.83
N SER A 441 -32.95 20.76 4.28
CA SER A 441 -33.63 21.73 3.42
C SER A 441 -32.72 22.34 2.34
N ILE A 442 -31.39 22.27 2.54
CA ILE A 442 -30.41 22.79 1.58
C ILE A 442 -30.14 21.81 0.42
N VAL A 443 -30.41 20.52 0.58
CA VAL A 443 -30.07 19.48 -0.41
C VAL A 443 -30.76 19.76 -1.75
N GLY A 444 -32.01 20.22 -1.73
CA GLY A 444 -32.75 20.61 -2.94
C GLY A 444 -32.21 21.88 -3.62
N LYS A 445 -31.41 22.69 -2.91
CA LYS A 445 -30.83 23.95 -3.38
C LYS A 445 -29.36 23.79 -3.81
N MET A 446 -28.73 22.65 -3.51
CA MET A 446 -27.34 22.38 -3.89
C MET A 446 -27.18 22.18 -5.40
N THR A 447 -26.05 22.62 -5.93
CA THR A 447 -25.67 22.30 -7.32
C THR A 447 -25.43 20.80 -7.49
N PRO A 448 -25.56 20.24 -8.71
CA PRO A 448 -25.46 18.79 -8.93
C PRO A 448 -24.16 18.17 -8.37
N THR A 449 -23.03 18.84 -8.55
CA THR A 449 -21.73 18.36 -8.04
C THR A 449 -21.68 18.35 -6.51
N MET A 450 -22.16 19.41 -5.85
CA MET A 450 -22.12 19.50 -4.38
C MET A 450 -23.06 18.48 -3.73
N LYS A 451 -24.21 18.21 -4.35
CA LYS A 451 -25.15 17.20 -3.87
C LYS A 451 -24.50 15.80 -3.77
N ARG A 452 -23.55 15.47 -4.65
CA ARG A 452 -22.83 14.18 -4.62
C ARG A 452 -21.94 13.99 -3.40
N PHE A 453 -21.58 15.05 -2.68
CA PHE A 453 -20.80 14.96 -1.44
C PHE A 453 -21.67 14.71 -0.20
N THR A 454 -22.99 14.76 -0.32
CA THR A 454 -23.91 14.45 0.78
C THR A 454 -24.03 12.95 0.99
N LEU A 455 -24.45 12.55 2.20
CA LEU A 455 -24.72 11.17 2.58
C LEU A 455 -26.20 10.92 2.84
N ASP A 456 -27.06 11.77 2.25
CA ASP A 456 -28.50 11.72 2.42
C ASP A 456 -29.04 10.33 2.08
N GLY A 457 -29.85 9.78 2.99
CA GLY A 457 -30.42 8.44 2.85
C GLY A 457 -29.49 7.27 3.18
N LYS A 458 -28.20 7.49 3.46
CA LYS A 458 -27.22 6.40 3.69
C LYS A 458 -27.03 6.09 5.17
N VAL A 459 -26.97 4.80 5.53
CA VAL A 459 -26.66 4.29 6.86
C VAL A 459 -25.18 3.89 6.93
N ALA A 460 -24.50 4.33 7.98
CA ALA A 460 -23.08 4.07 8.18
C ALA A 460 -22.79 3.16 9.37
N VAL A 461 -21.87 2.22 9.19
CA VAL A 461 -21.30 1.35 10.23
C VAL A 461 -19.85 1.77 10.47
N VAL A 462 -19.48 2.10 11.70
CA VAL A 462 -18.12 2.54 12.05
C VAL A 462 -17.55 1.69 13.18
N THR A 463 -16.51 0.90 12.89
CA THR A 463 -15.79 0.14 13.92
C THR A 463 -14.73 1.00 14.59
N GLY A 464 -14.52 0.81 15.90
CA GLY A 464 -13.72 1.75 16.70
C GLY A 464 -14.37 3.14 16.75
N GLY A 465 -15.70 3.22 16.57
CA GLY A 465 -16.44 4.47 16.44
C GLY A 465 -16.62 5.24 17.75
N ALA A 466 -16.28 4.65 18.90
CA ALA A 466 -16.52 5.25 20.20
C ALA A 466 -15.45 6.27 20.63
N ARG A 467 -14.30 6.35 19.93
CA ARG A 467 -13.21 7.30 20.21
C ARG A 467 -12.28 7.50 19.01
N GLY A 468 -11.35 8.44 19.15
CA GLY A 468 -10.23 8.61 18.22
C GLY A 468 -10.68 8.94 16.80
N LEU A 469 -10.05 8.30 15.81
CA LEU A 469 -10.33 8.58 14.39
C LEU A 469 -11.73 8.14 13.98
N GLY A 470 -12.17 6.95 14.41
CA GLY A 470 -13.51 6.43 14.14
C GLY A 470 -14.60 7.40 14.60
N TRP A 471 -14.50 7.88 15.84
CA TRP A 471 -15.41 8.90 16.38
C TRP A 471 -15.44 10.19 15.55
N ASN A 472 -14.27 10.73 15.18
CA ASN A 472 -14.20 11.95 14.37
C ASN A 472 -14.85 11.77 12.99
N MET A 473 -14.63 10.63 12.35
CA MET A 473 -15.28 10.31 11.07
C MET A 473 -16.78 10.09 11.25
N SER A 474 -17.25 9.45 12.34
CA SER A 474 -18.68 9.33 12.63
C SER A 474 -19.37 10.69 12.76
N GLN A 475 -18.73 11.65 13.43
CA GLN A 475 -19.22 13.03 13.49
C GLN A 475 -19.34 13.64 12.09
N ALA A 476 -18.31 13.47 11.25
CA ALA A 476 -18.32 14.00 9.88
C ALA A 476 -19.38 13.37 8.98
N LEU A 477 -19.64 12.06 9.12
CA LEU A 477 -20.70 11.39 8.36
C LEU A 477 -22.07 11.95 8.75
N ALA A 478 -22.30 12.23 10.04
CA ALA A 478 -23.54 12.85 10.50
C ALA A 478 -23.68 14.29 9.98
N GLU A 479 -22.61 15.09 10.03
CA GLU A 479 -22.58 16.46 9.48
C GLU A 479 -22.79 16.49 7.95
N ALA A 480 -22.48 15.39 7.25
CA ALA A 480 -22.70 15.26 5.81
C ALA A 480 -24.09 14.71 5.45
N GLY A 481 -24.97 14.49 6.44
CA GLY A 481 -26.35 14.07 6.22
C GLY A 481 -26.60 12.57 6.23
N ALA A 482 -25.73 11.76 6.84
CA ALA A 482 -25.99 10.33 7.01
C ALA A 482 -27.35 10.10 7.71
N LYS A 483 -28.14 9.18 7.18
CA LYS A 483 -29.49 8.87 7.69
C LYS A 483 -29.45 8.28 9.10
N ALA A 484 -28.47 7.41 9.37
CA ALA A 484 -28.25 6.79 10.67
C ALA A 484 -26.82 6.27 10.80
N ILE A 485 -26.35 6.10 12.04
CA ILE A 485 -24.99 5.61 12.32
C ILE A 485 -25.02 4.47 13.35
N ALA A 486 -24.38 3.36 13.03
CA ALA A 486 -24.06 2.28 13.93
C ALA A 486 -22.58 2.37 14.36
N LEU A 487 -22.34 2.56 15.66
CA LEU A 487 -21.01 2.56 16.26
C LEU A 487 -20.70 1.16 16.82
N LEU A 488 -19.56 0.58 16.44
CA LEU A 488 -19.07 -0.69 16.98
C LEU A 488 -17.79 -0.46 17.78
N ASP A 489 -17.74 -0.98 19.00
CA ASP A 489 -16.56 -0.96 19.86
C ASP A 489 -16.66 -2.06 20.92
N VAL A 490 -15.54 -2.39 21.58
CA VAL A 490 -15.50 -3.37 22.67
C VAL A 490 -15.91 -2.75 24.02
N LYS A 491 -15.81 -1.42 24.15
CA LYS A 491 -16.07 -0.70 25.41
C LYS A 491 -17.51 -0.18 25.50
N GLN A 492 -18.35 -0.89 26.27
CA GLN A 492 -19.77 -0.56 26.46
C GLN A 492 -20.01 0.89 26.87
N SER A 493 -19.48 1.33 28.01
CA SER A 493 -19.76 2.65 28.56
C SER A 493 -19.30 3.80 27.66
N LEU A 494 -18.20 3.61 26.94
CA LEU A 494 -17.67 4.59 26.00
C LEU A 494 -18.57 4.68 24.75
N GLY A 495 -18.99 3.52 24.24
CA GLY A 495 -19.89 3.43 23.09
C GLY A 495 -21.26 4.03 23.35
N ASP A 496 -21.87 3.73 24.49
CA ASP A 496 -23.16 4.29 24.89
C ASP A 496 -23.11 5.83 24.98
N ALA A 497 -22.05 6.36 25.62
CA ALA A 497 -21.84 7.81 25.73
C ALA A 497 -21.64 8.47 24.35
N ALA A 498 -20.84 7.85 23.48
CA ALA A 498 -20.58 8.33 22.13
C ALA A 498 -21.87 8.37 21.29
N ALA A 499 -22.66 7.30 21.29
CA ALA A 499 -23.93 7.25 20.54
C ALA A 499 -24.93 8.28 21.06
N ALA A 500 -25.07 8.42 22.39
CA ALA A 500 -25.96 9.40 23.00
C ALA A 500 -25.54 10.84 22.65
N GLU A 501 -24.24 11.16 22.68
CA GLU A 501 -23.74 12.48 22.31
C GLU A 501 -24.00 12.81 20.84
N LEU A 502 -23.68 11.88 19.93
CA LEU A 502 -23.84 12.11 18.50
C LEU A 502 -25.31 12.24 18.12
N HIS A 503 -26.19 11.39 18.68
CA HIS A 503 -27.63 11.52 18.52
C HIS A 503 -28.14 12.87 19.00
N ARG A 504 -27.74 13.30 20.20
CA ARG A 504 -28.19 14.58 20.79
C ARG A 504 -27.76 15.79 19.97
N THR A 505 -26.55 15.75 19.41
CA THR A 505 -25.96 16.90 18.69
C THR A 505 -26.44 17.02 17.25
N THR A 506 -26.81 15.91 16.62
CA THR A 506 -27.15 15.86 15.19
C THR A 506 -28.62 15.55 14.91
N GLY A 507 -29.33 14.96 15.87
CA GLY A 507 -30.74 14.56 15.74
C GLY A 507 -30.97 13.26 14.95
N ILE A 508 -29.94 12.70 14.29
CA ILE A 508 -30.08 11.44 13.53
C ILE A 508 -30.07 10.23 14.47
N PRO A 509 -30.70 9.10 14.11
CA PRO A 509 -30.54 7.85 14.85
C PRO A 509 -29.07 7.41 14.92
N VAL A 510 -28.55 7.26 16.14
CA VAL A 510 -27.22 6.70 16.39
C VAL A 510 -27.35 5.58 17.41
N GLN A 511 -26.86 4.40 17.06
CA GLN A 511 -26.92 3.22 17.94
C GLN A 511 -25.52 2.63 18.16
N PHE A 512 -25.29 2.17 19.38
CA PHE A 512 -24.06 1.49 19.75
C PHE A 512 -24.27 -0.03 19.81
N TYR A 513 -23.32 -0.76 19.25
CA TYR A 513 -23.26 -2.21 19.26
C TYR A 513 -21.93 -2.66 19.84
N LYS A 514 -21.98 -3.28 21.03
CA LYS A 514 -20.78 -3.86 21.63
C LYS A 514 -20.36 -5.10 20.84
N ALA A 515 -19.17 -5.06 20.25
CA ALA A 515 -18.63 -6.18 19.51
C ALA A 515 -17.10 -6.20 19.56
N ASP A 516 -16.54 -7.41 19.67
CA ASP A 516 -15.14 -7.65 19.34
C ASP A 516 -15.05 -8.02 17.86
N VAL A 517 -14.28 -7.27 17.08
CA VAL A 517 -14.15 -7.49 15.64
C VAL A 517 -13.55 -8.84 15.29
N ARG A 518 -12.88 -9.51 16.24
CA ARG A 518 -12.31 -10.86 16.07
C ARG A 518 -13.36 -11.97 16.14
N ASP A 519 -14.53 -11.70 16.71
CA ASP A 519 -15.58 -12.71 16.88
C ASP A 519 -16.52 -12.72 15.66
N GLU A 520 -16.27 -13.64 14.74
CA GLU A 520 -17.05 -13.82 13.51
C GLU A 520 -18.57 -13.92 13.78
N ARG A 521 -18.98 -14.69 14.80
CA ARG A 521 -20.40 -14.92 15.09
C ARG A 521 -21.03 -13.66 15.68
N ALA A 522 -20.33 -12.99 16.59
CA ALA A 522 -20.81 -11.73 17.15
C ALA A 522 -20.96 -10.67 16.06
N ILE A 523 -20.01 -10.56 15.13
CA ILE A 523 -20.08 -9.60 14.01
C ILE A 523 -21.25 -9.90 13.08
N ALA A 524 -21.46 -11.16 12.69
CA ALA A 524 -22.61 -11.54 11.88
C ALA A 524 -23.95 -11.16 12.55
N ASN A 525 -24.09 -11.43 13.85
CA ASN A 525 -25.29 -11.09 14.61
C ASN A 525 -25.49 -9.58 14.74
N VAL A 526 -24.41 -8.82 14.97
CA VAL A 526 -24.47 -7.37 15.08
C VAL A 526 -24.87 -6.72 13.76
N VAL A 527 -24.30 -7.16 12.63
CA VAL A 527 -24.67 -6.62 11.31
C VAL A 527 -26.13 -6.95 10.97
N ALA A 528 -26.60 -8.17 11.25
CA ALA A 528 -28.01 -8.51 11.08
C ALA A 528 -28.92 -7.63 11.95
N LYS A 529 -28.52 -7.36 13.20
CA LYS A 529 -29.24 -6.46 14.08
C LYS A 529 -29.25 -5.01 13.58
N ILE A 530 -28.14 -4.50 13.07
CA ILE A 530 -28.05 -3.16 12.45
C ILE A 530 -29.04 -3.04 11.29
N THR A 531 -29.11 -4.03 10.40
CA THR A 531 -30.06 -3.99 9.29
C THR A 531 -31.52 -4.04 9.76
N THR A 532 -31.80 -4.67 10.89
CA THR A 532 -33.13 -4.70 11.51
C THR A 532 -33.49 -3.36 12.17
N ASP A 533 -32.55 -2.77 12.91
CA ASP A 533 -32.77 -1.57 13.71
C ASP A 533 -32.71 -0.29 12.87
N LEU A 534 -31.83 -0.23 11.87
CA LEU A 534 -31.54 0.97 11.05
C LEU A 534 -31.97 0.83 9.58
N GLY A 535 -32.35 -0.38 9.16
CA GLY A 535 -32.97 -0.68 7.86
C GLY A 535 -31.99 -1.11 6.76
N SER A 536 -30.76 -0.60 6.75
CA SER A 536 -29.79 -0.90 5.69
C SER A 536 -28.34 -0.59 6.11
N VAL A 537 -27.37 -0.86 5.22
CA VAL A 537 -25.95 -0.51 5.41
C VAL A 537 -25.37 -0.14 4.05
N GLU A 538 -25.00 1.13 3.87
CA GLU A 538 -24.38 1.64 2.63
C GLU A 538 -22.92 2.04 2.83
N ILE A 539 -22.53 2.40 4.05
CA ILE A 539 -21.18 2.89 4.35
C ILE A 539 -20.58 2.04 5.47
N VAL A 540 -19.34 1.58 5.30
CA VAL A 540 -18.58 0.91 6.36
C VAL A 540 -17.23 1.59 6.52
N ILE A 541 -16.90 2.01 7.75
CA ILE A 541 -15.57 2.50 8.10
C ILE A 541 -14.93 1.51 9.09
N ASN A 542 -13.92 0.78 8.62
CA ASN A 542 -13.11 -0.10 9.46
C ASN A 542 -11.99 0.72 10.12
N SER A 543 -12.29 1.30 11.29
CA SER A 543 -11.34 2.09 12.09
C SER A 543 -10.89 1.38 13.39
N ALA A 544 -11.47 0.22 13.73
CA ALA A 544 -10.95 -0.59 14.83
C ALA A 544 -9.51 -1.02 14.54
N GLY A 545 -8.63 -0.85 15.51
CA GLY A 545 -7.24 -1.25 15.39
C GLY A 545 -6.42 -0.95 16.63
N VAL A 546 -5.29 -1.65 16.73
CA VAL A 546 -4.30 -1.49 17.79
C VAL A 546 -2.91 -1.32 17.18
N VAL A 547 -2.01 -0.72 17.97
CA VAL A 547 -0.60 -0.57 17.64
C VAL A 547 0.22 -0.97 18.85
N ASP A 548 1.17 -1.87 18.62
CA ASP A 548 2.27 -2.14 19.54
C ASP A 548 3.49 -1.40 18.99
N SER A 549 4.00 -0.42 19.75
CA SER A 549 5.10 0.45 19.32
C SER A 549 6.29 0.35 20.26
N ASN A 550 7.48 0.67 19.75
CA ASN A 550 8.76 0.61 20.46
C ASN A 550 9.11 -0.82 20.96
N ILE A 551 8.68 -1.86 20.25
CA ILE A 551 9.04 -3.26 20.54
C ILE A 551 9.93 -3.79 19.41
N LYS A 552 11.16 -4.20 19.77
CA LYS A 552 12.13 -4.72 18.80
C LYS A 552 11.68 -6.07 18.24
N ALA A 553 12.03 -6.33 16.98
CA ALA A 553 11.58 -7.51 16.26
C ALA A 553 12.07 -8.82 16.89
N GLU A 554 13.31 -8.86 17.36
CA GLU A 554 13.95 -10.03 17.97
C GLU A 554 13.40 -10.40 19.36
N THR A 555 12.64 -9.50 19.98
CA THR A 555 11.99 -9.71 21.29
C THR A 555 10.46 -9.67 21.23
N TYR A 556 9.88 -9.54 20.04
CA TYR A 556 8.44 -9.37 19.89
C TYR A 556 7.70 -10.68 20.19
N ASP A 557 6.72 -10.64 21.09
CA ASP A 557 5.95 -11.83 21.46
C ASP A 557 5.03 -12.33 20.33
N ALA A 558 5.10 -13.63 20.03
CA ALA A 558 4.34 -14.22 18.93
C ALA A 558 2.82 -14.18 19.15
N ALA A 559 2.34 -14.23 20.40
CA ALA A 559 0.92 -14.15 20.70
C ALA A 559 0.39 -12.71 20.55
N MET A 560 1.18 -11.70 20.94
CA MET A 560 0.91 -10.29 20.64
C MET A 560 0.85 -10.07 19.12
N PHE A 561 1.79 -10.65 18.36
CA PHE A 561 1.82 -10.50 16.90
C PHE A 561 0.55 -11.02 16.24
N ARG A 562 0.12 -12.22 16.65
CA ARG A 562 -1.15 -12.83 16.18
C ARG A 562 -2.35 -11.99 16.59
N THR A 563 -2.40 -11.51 17.83
CA THR A 563 -3.50 -10.67 18.33
C THR A 563 -3.62 -9.37 17.55
N LEU A 564 -2.49 -8.71 17.26
CA LEU A 564 -2.47 -7.48 16.48
C LEU A 564 -2.99 -7.72 15.05
N LEU A 565 -2.54 -8.79 14.37
CA LEU A 565 -3.06 -9.14 13.04
C LEU A 565 -4.55 -9.49 13.09
N ASP A 566 -4.98 -10.23 14.10
CA ASP A 566 -6.37 -10.65 14.25
C ASP A 566 -7.31 -9.46 14.42
N ILE A 567 -6.89 -8.42 15.18
CA ILE A 567 -7.66 -7.19 15.33
C ILE A 567 -7.61 -6.35 14.04
N ASN A 568 -6.41 -6.04 13.54
CA ASN A 568 -6.24 -5.05 12.47
C ASN A 568 -6.69 -5.58 11.10
N LEU A 569 -6.37 -6.86 10.80
CA LEU A 569 -6.61 -7.47 9.50
C LEU A 569 -7.85 -8.36 9.51
N THR A 570 -7.85 -9.44 10.31
CA THR A 570 -8.96 -10.41 10.33
C THR A 570 -10.26 -9.73 10.74
N GLY A 571 -10.25 -8.91 11.79
CA GLY A 571 -11.44 -8.22 12.25
C GLY A 571 -12.03 -7.26 11.22
N SER A 572 -11.17 -6.49 10.52
CA SER A 572 -11.61 -5.62 9.43
C SER A 572 -12.20 -6.42 8.25
N PHE A 573 -11.66 -7.61 7.96
CA PHE A 573 -12.22 -8.52 6.97
C PHE A 573 -13.61 -9.04 7.39
N LEU A 574 -13.75 -9.54 8.62
CA LEU A 574 -15.01 -10.11 9.12
C LEU A 574 -16.17 -9.11 9.07
N VAL A 575 -15.92 -7.88 9.50
CA VAL A 575 -16.92 -6.79 9.43
C VAL A 575 -17.28 -6.48 7.99
N SER A 576 -16.28 -6.34 7.13
CA SER A 576 -16.49 -6.03 5.70
C SER A 576 -17.23 -7.16 4.99
N GLN A 577 -16.91 -8.41 5.29
CA GLN A 577 -17.58 -9.58 4.72
C GLN A 577 -19.04 -9.63 5.15
N ALA A 578 -19.34 -9.42 6.43
CA ALA A 578 -20.71 -9.42 6.93
C ALA A 578 -21.55 -8.29 6.28
N CYS A 579 -21.02 -7.06 6.24
CA CYS A 579 -21.71 -5.93 5.60
C CYS A 579 -21.82 -6.11 4.08
N GLY A 580 -20.74 -6.55 3.42
CA GLY A 580 -20.69 -6.80 1.98
C GLY A 580 -21.68 -7.86 1.53
N ARG A 581 -21.84 -8.95 2.30
CA ARG A 581 -22.91 -9.96 2.04
C ARG A 581 -24.29 -9.31 2.04
N HIS A 582 -24.59 -8.46 3.03
CA HIS A 582 -25.85 -7.73 3.08
C HIS A 582 -26.03 -6.80 1.87
N MET A 583 -25.02 -6.00 1.53
CA MET A 583 -25.06 -5.10 0.36
C MET A 583 -25.31 -5.86 -0.95
N ILE A 584 -24.65 -7.00 -1.14
CA ILE A 584 -24.79 -7.86 -2.32
C ILE A 584 -26.19 -8.47 -2.38
N THR A 585 -26.67 -9.06 -1.28
CA THR A 585 -28.00 -9.67 -1.22
C THR A 585 -29.11 -8.64 -1.43
N ALA A 586 -28.97 -7.44 -0.84
CA ALA A 586 -29.94 -6.36 -0.98
C ALA A 586 -29.81 -5.58 -2.30
N ARG A 587 -28.71 -5.78 -3.05
CA ARG A 587 -28.36 -5.05 -4.30
C ARG A 587 -28.34 -3.53 -4.12
N THR A 588 -27.89 -3.06 -2.97
CA THR A 588 -27.82 -1.63 -2.64
C THR A 588 -26.52 -0.98 -3.13
N GLY A 589 -25.50 -1.79 -3.45
CA GLY A 589 -24.12 -1.30 -3.57
C GLY A 589 -23.61 -0.77 -2.22
N GLY A 590 -22.53 0.00 -2.25
CA GLY A 590 -22.03 0.66 -1.03
C GLY A 590 -20.60 1.18 -1.14
N SER A 591 -20.09 1.71 -0.03
CA SER A 591 -18.70 2.15 0.13
C SER A 591 -18.10 1.61 1.42
N ILE A 592 -16.97 0.93 1.31
CA ILE A 592 -16.20 0.39 2.43
C ILE A 592 -14.85 1.11 2.47
N ILE A 593 -14.51 1.63 3.64
CA ILE A 593 -13.31 2.43 3.88
C ILE A 593 -12.50 1.74 4.97
N PHE A 594 -11.27 1.37 4.65
CA PHE A 594 -10.31 0.85 5.62
C PHE A 594 -9.39 1.95 6.13
N LEU A 595 -9.06 1.90 7.41
CA LEU A 595 -8.00 2.72 7.98
C LEU A 595 -6.70 1.90 7.97
N SER A 596 -5.82 2.16 7.00
CA SER A 596 -4.46 1.61 7.00
C SER A 596 -3.55 2.50 7.87
N SER A 597 -2.38 2.84 7.35
CA SER A 597 -1.41 3.81 7.86
C SER A 597 -0.33 3.96 6.79
N ILE A 598 0.38 5.09 6.78
CA ILE A 598 1.66 5.19 6.05
C ILE A 598 2.66 4.07 6.44
N ALA A 599 2.50 3.47 7.62
CA ALA A 599 3.23 2.27 8.05
C ALA A 599 3.01 1.04 7.15
N GLY A 600 1.95 1.02 6.35
CA GLY A 600 1.65 -0.07 5.41
C GLY A 600 2.49 -0.02 4.13
N SER A 601 3.07 1.14 3.79
CA SER A 601 3.93 1.32 2.61
C SER A 601 5.34 1.77 2.97
N ARG A 602 5.58 2.22 4.21
CA ARG A 602 6.86 2.69 4.72
C ARG A 602 7.19 2.07 6.07
N VAL A 603 8.49 1.97 6.36
CA VAL A 603 8.96 1.67 7.71
C VAL A 603 9.03 2.98 8.49
N LEU A 604 8.19 3.12 9.51
CA LEU A 604 8.22 4.29 10.39
C LEU A 604 9.47 4.26 11.28
N HIS A 605 10.10 5.42 11.42
CA HIS A 605 11.29 5.65 12.23
C HIS A 605 10.94 6.72 13.27
N PRO A 606 11.52 6.69 14.49
CA PRO A 606 12.51 5.75 15.01
C PRO A 606 11.93 4.47 15.64
N GLN A 607 10.61 4.40 15.82
CA GLN A 607 9.98 3.30 16.56
C GLN A 607 10.03 1.95 15.83
N GLN A 608 10.33 0.89 16.57
CA GLN A 608 10.20 -0.49 16.10
C GLN A 608 8.75 -0.98 16.28
N GLN A 609 8.13 -1.44 15.18
CA GLN A 609 6.72 -1.86 15.16
C GLN A 609 6.41 -2.76 13.94
N CYS A 610 7.24 -3.77 13.70
CA CYS A 610 7.16 -4.61 12.50
C CYS A 610 5.79 -5.28 12.29
N ALA A 611 5.17 -5.76 13.38
CA ALA A 611 3.84 -6.38 13.35
C ALA A 611 2.76 -5.39 12.86
N TYR A 612 2.80 -4.15 13.36
CA TYR A 612 1.88 -3.09 12.94
C TYR A 612 2.04 -2.76 11.46
N ASN A 613 3.27 -2.53 11.01
CA ASN A 613 3.57 -2.23 9.60
C ASN A 613 3.05 -3.35 8.68
N ALA A 614 3.33 -4.61 9.03
CA ALA A 614 2.84 -5.77 8.29
C ALA A 614 1.31 -5.83 8.25
N SER A 615 0.64 -5.58 9.40
CA SER A 615 -0.82 -5.56 9.47
C SER A 615 -1.44 -4.49 8.57
N LYS A 616 -0.86 -3.29 8.52
CA LYS A 616 -1.39 -2.17 7.73
C LYS A 616 -1.11 -2.33 6.24
N ALA A 617 0.01 -2.95 5.87
CA ALA A 617 0.29 -3.36 4.50
C ALA A 617 -0.75 -4.39 4.01
N ALA A 618 -1.05 -5.39 4.85
CA ALA A 618 -2.05 -6.40 4.55
C ALA A 618 -3.46 -5.81 4.43
N VAL A 619 -3.83 -4.85 5.30
CA VAL A 619 -5.11 -4.13 5.21
C VAL A 619 -5.25 -3.38 3.88
N ALA A 620 -4.21 -2.65 3.45
CA ALA A 620 -4.23 -1.92 2.18
C ALA A 620 -4.38 -2.88 0.99
N GLN A 621 -3.72 -4.04 1.03
CA GLN A 621 -3.84 -5.05 -0.02
C GLN A 621 -5.19 -5.76 0.00
N LEU A 622 -5.72 -6.07 1.19
CA LEU A 622 -7.06 -6.64 1.35
C LEU A 622 -8.12 -5.72 0.75
N ALA A 623 -8.05 -4.41 1.02
CA ALA A 623 -8.96 -3.44 0.45
C ALA A 623 -8.93 -3.45 -1.09
N ARG A 624 -7.74 -3.57 -1.69
CA ARG A 624 -7.58 -3.71 -3.15
C ARG A 624 -8.18 -4.99 -3.72
N SER A 625 -8.03 -6.12 -3.02
CA SER A 625 -8.67 -7.38 -3.43
C SER A 625 -10.19 -7.28 -3.37
N LEU A 626 -10.74 -6.79 -2.24
CA LEU A 626 -12.18 -6.62 -2.09
C LEU A 626 -12.76 -5.60 -3.08
N ALA A 627 -12.00 -4.55 -3.42
CA ALA A 627 -12.38 -3.60 -4.46
C ALA A 627 -12.57 -4.28 -5.83
N ALA A 628 -11.64 -5.14 -6.21
CA ALA A 628 -11.71 -5.87 -7.47
C ALA A 628 -12.85 -6.90 -7.47
N GLU A 629 -13.03 -7.63 -6.37
CA GLU A 629 -14.04 -8.69 -6.23
C GLU A 629 -15.47 -8.12 -6.14
N TRP A 630 -15.66 -6.98 -5.49
CA TRP A 630 -17.00 -6.44 -5.23
C TRP A 630 -17.42 -5.27 -6.13
N ALA A 631 -16.54 -4.81 -7.03
CA ALA A 631 -16.90 -3.84 -8.07
C ALA A 631 -18.12 -4.26 -8.93
N PRO A 632 -18.29 -5.54 -9.35
CA PRO A 632 -19.49 -5.99 -10.06
C PRO A 632 -20.80 -5.82 -9.27
N HIS A 633 -20.70 -5.66 -7.95
CA HIS A 633 -21.84 -5.45 -7.05
C HIS A 633 -22.06 -3.98 -6.70
N SER A 634 -21.41 -3.05 -7.41
CA SER A 634 -21.46 -1.60 -7.10
C SER A 634 -21.00 -1.27 -5.67
N ILE A 635 -20.07 -2.07 -5.14
CA ILE A 635 -19.42 -1.82 -3.85
C ILE A 635 -18.01 -1.32 -4.12
N ARG A 636 -17.71 -0.14 -3.59
CA ARG A 636 -16.38 0.46 -3.67
C ARG A 636 -15.63 0.17 -2.39
N VAL A 637 -14.34 -0.15 -2.51
CA VAL A 637 -13.49 -0.40 -1.34
C VAL A 637 -12.24 0.43 -1.46
N ASN A 638 -12.02 1.34 -0.51
CA ASN A 638 -10.88 2.25 -0.51
C ASN A 638 -10.20 2.29 0.86
N THR A 639 -9.02 2.88 0.92
CA THR A 639 -8.22 2.99 2.14
C THR A 639 -7.85 4.44 2.40
N ILE A 640 -7.93 4.87 3.66
CA ILE A 640 -7.28 6.08 4.15
C ILE A 640 -6.03 5.62 4.91
N ALA A 641 -4.88 6.20 4.57
CA ALA A 641 -3.57 5.90 5.15
C ALA A 641 -3.04 7.13 5.90
N PRO A 642 -3.40 7.32 7.18
CA PRO A 642 -2.96 8.48 7.94
C PRO A 642 -1.48 8.41 8.30
N GLY A 643 -0.87 9.59 8.42
CA GLY A 643 0.40 9.81 9.09
C GLY A 643 0.27 9.77 10.62
N TYR A 644 1.19 10.44 11.31
CA TYR A 644 1.08 10.63 12.75
C TYR A 644 -0.07 11.57 13.09
N MET A 645 -1.08 11.02 13.76
CA MET A 645 -2.26 11.77 14.19
C MET A 645 -2.18 12.09 15.69
N ASP A 646 -2.51 13.32 16.06
CA ASP A 646 -2.62 13.75 17.45
C ASP A 646 -3.93 13.25 18.06
N THR A 647 -3.93 11.98 18.46
CA THR A 647 -5.05 11.33 19.13
C THR A 647 -4.79 11.19 20.62
N ALA A 648 -5.83 10.91 21.40
CA ALA A 648 -5.71 10.60 22.83
C ALA A 648 -4.68 9.50 23.16
N LEU A 649 -4.37 8.60 22.22
CA LEU A 649 -3.35 7.55 22.39
C LEU A 649 -1.91 8.10 22.49
N ASN A 650 -1.65 9.28 21.92
CA ASN A 650 -0.32 9.85 21.87
C ASN A 650 -0.12 10.95 22.93
N ARG A 651 -1.11 11.24 23.79
CA ARG A 651 -1.07 12.38 24.75
C ARG A 651 -0.31 12.11 26.05
N GLU A 652 0.40 10.99 26.14
CA GLU A 652 1.25 10.69 27.29
C GLU A 652 2.50 11.58 27.28
N ALA A 653 2.88 12.12 28.45
CA ALA A 653 4.03 13.01 28.59
C ALA A 653 5.35 12.35 28.14
N LEU A 654 5.43 11.02 28.26
CA LEU A 654 6.56 10.20 27.81
C LEU A 654 6.79 10.24 26.29
N LEU A 655 5.79 10.65 25.50
CA LEU A 655 5.85 10.69 24.05
C LEU A 655 6.22 12.08 23.49
N GLU A 656 6.39 13.11 24.32
CA GLU A 656 6.66 14.48 23.85
C GLU A 656 7.95 14.60 23.01
N GLY A 657 9.02 13.89 23.41
CA GLY A 657 10.25 13.81 22.61
C GLY A 657 10.03 13.15 21.25
N GLN A 658 9.19 12.10 21.23
CA GLN A 658 8.88 11.34 20.02
C GLN A 658 7.99 12.15 19.06
N LYS A 659 7.01 12.89 19.57
CA LYS A 659 6.17 13.82 18.79
C LYS A 659 6.98 14.92 18.12
N LYS A 660 7.98 15.48 18.81
CA LYS A 660 8.88 16.47 18.22
C LYS A 660 9.64 15.88 17.05
N HIS A 661 10.14 14.66 17.20
CA HIS A 661 10.85 13.96 16.13
C HIS A 661 9.94 13.63 14.95
N TRP A 662 8.72 13.13 15.19
CA TRP A 662 7.72 12.91 14.15
C TRP A 662 7.36 14.20 13.41
N SER A 663 7.10 15.29 14.15
CA SER A 663 6.79 16.60 13.56
C SER A 663 7.95 17.12 12.71
N ALA A 664 9.19 16.93 13.15
CA ALA A 664 10.39 17.37 12.42
C ALA A 664 10.62 16.59 11.12
N MET A 665 10.17 15.32 11.05
CA MET A 665 10.25 14.50 9.84
C MET A 665 9.05 14.68 8.90
N THR A 666 7.94 15.24 9.38
CA THR A 666 6.79 15.60 8.55
C THR A 666 7.02 16.95 7.87
N PRO A 667 6.97 17.08 6.53
CA PRO A 667 7.13 18.37 5.83
C PRO A 667 6.24 19.51 6.34
N MET A 668 5.00 19.21 6.72
CA MET A 668 4.09 20.20 7.33
C MET A 668 4.47 20.61 8.76
N GLY A 669 5.53 20.04 9.34
CA GLY A 669 6.10 20.46 10.62
C GLY A 669 5.25 20.12 11.85
N ARG A 670 4.26 19.24 11.72
CA ARG A 670 3.30 18.90 12.79
C ARG A 670 2.67 17.52 12.61
N LEU A 671 2.03 17.04 13.67
CA LEU A 671 1.09 15.93 13.60
C LEU A 671 -0.22 16.38 12.91
N GLY A 672 -0.89 15.43 12.25
CA GLY A 672 -2.24 15.61 11.73
C GLY A 672 -3.27 15.66 12.86
N ARG A 673 -4.30 16.48 12.73
CA ARG A 673 -5.43 16.47 13.67
C ARG A 673 -6.47 15.46 13.20
N PRO A 674 -7.14 14.70 14.09
CA PRO A 674 -8.10 13.68 13.68
C PRO A 674 -9.18 14.16 12.71
N ASN A 675 -9.68 15.38 12.89
CA ASN A 675 -10.70 15.99 12.03
C ASN A 675 -10.21 16.29 10.60
N GLU A 676 -8.91 16.27 10.33
CA GLU A 676 -8.37 16.44 8.97
C GLU A 676 -8.61 15.23 8.07
N LEU A 677 -9.03 14.08 8.65
CA LEU A 677 -9.46 12.91 7.89
C LEU A 677 -10.94 12.95 7.50
N ASN A 678 -11.73 13.85 8.11
CA ASN A 678 -13.18 13.90 7.94
C ASN A 678 -13.60 14.11 6.48
N GLY A 679 -12.92 15.03 5.78
CA GLY A 679 -13.18 15.29 4.37
C GLY A 679 -12.94 14.07 3.48
N PHE A 680 -11.87 13.30 3.76
CA PHE A 680 -11.60 12.05 3.03
C PHE A 680 -12.64 10.99 3.32
N ALA A 681 -13.07 10.84 4.57
CA ALA A 681 -14.11 9.89 4.96
C ALA A 681 -15.44 10.19 4.24
N VAL A 682 -15.88 11.45 4.25
CA VAL A 682 -17.10 11.90 3.56
C VAL A 682 -16.97 11.71 2.05
N PHE A 683 -15.87 12.16 1.44
CA PHE A 683 -15.63 11.98 0.01
C PHE A 683 -15.72 10.51 -0.41
N LEU A 684 -15.00 9.62 0.28
CA LEU A 684 -14.99 8.19 -0.03
C LEU A 684 -16.34 7.51 0.26
N ALA A 685 -17.11 7.98 1.23
CA ALA A 685 -18.45 7.46 1.55
C ALA A 685 -19.54 7.94 0.56
N SER A 686 -19.35 9.14 -0.01
CA SER A 686 -20.32 9.81 -0.87
C SER A 686 -20.25 9.38 -2.34
N ASP A 687 -21.21 9.84 -3.15
CA ASP A 687 -21.24 9.59 -4.59
C ASP A 687 -20.20 10.43 -5.35
N ALA A 688 -19.57 11.41 -4.70
CA ALA A 688 -18.47 12.17 -5.29
C ALA A 688 -17.27 11.28 -5.66
N SER A 689 -17.14 10.09 -5.05
CA SER A 689 -16.08 9.12 -5.31
C SER A 689 -16.58 7.85 -6.04
N GLU A 690 -17.69 7.94 -6.77
CA GLU A 690 -18.33 6.78 -7.44
C GLU A 690 -17.42 6.01 -8.41
N PHE A 691 -16.42 6.66 -8.99
CA PHE A 691 -15.41 6.02 -9.86
C PHE A 691 -14.07 5.73 -9.15
N VAL A 692 -14.02 5.82 -7.82
CA VAL A 692 -12.83 5.56 -7.00
C VAL A 692 -13.05 4.27 -6.22
N THR A 693 -12.28 3.23 -6.57
CA THR A 693 -12.21 1.95 -5.85
C THR A 693 -10.80 1.38 -5.93
N GLY A 694 -10.35 0.67 -4.89
CA GLY A 694 -8.99 0.14 -4.76
C GLY A 694 -7.92 1.21 -4.44
N ALA A 695 -8.32 2.45 -4.18
CA ALA A 695 -7.38 3.53 -3.91
C ALA A 695 -6.90 3.53 -2.45
N GLU A 696 -5.66 3.96 -2.24
CA GLU A 696 -5.09 4.26 -0.93
C GLU A 696 -4.75 5.75 -0.86
N ILE A 697 -5.46 6.48 -0.01
CA ILE A 697 -5.34 7.93 0.14
C ILE A 697 -4.38 8.23 1.29
N LEU A 698 -3.19 8.73 0.96
CA LEU A 698 -2.20 9.17 1.94
C LEU A 698 -2.62 10.52 2.55
N ALA A 699 -2.73 10.56 3.87
CA ALA A 699 -3.08 11.76 4.64
C ALA A 699 -2.09 11.95 5.79
N ASP A 700 -0.88 12.41 5.48
CA ASP A 700 0.28 12.28 6.36
C ASP A 700 1.15 13.54 6.51
N GLY A 701 0.65 14.69 6.03
CA GLY A 701 1.41 15.94 6.06
C GLY A 701 2.67 15.92 5.20
N GLY A 702 2.74 15.01 4.22
CA GLY A 702 3.87 14.81 3.33
C GLY A 702 4.94 13.86 3.87
N TYR A 703 4.72 13.19 5.01
CA TYR A 703 5.73 12.35 5.65
C TYR A 703 6.30 11.29 4.69
N ALA A 704 5.44 10.61 3.92
CA ALA A 704 5.84 9.58 2.97
C ALA A 704 6.31 10.12 1.61
N VAL A 705 6.54 11.43 1.48
CA VAL A 705 7.14 12.02 0.26
C VAL A 705 8.66 11.85 0.25
N TYR A 706 9.30 11.86 1.43
CA TYR A 706 10.67 11.38 1.62
C TYR A 706 10.66 9.85 1.70
#